data_AF-A0A419DSW1-F1
#
_entry.id   AF-A0A419DSW1-F1
#
_cell.length_a   1.000
_cell.length_b   1.000
_cell.length_c   1.000
_cell.angle_alpha   90.00
_cell.angle_beta   90.00
_cell.angle_gamma   90.00
#
_symmetry.space_group_name_H-M   'P 1'
#
loop_
_entity.id
_entity.type
_entity.pdbx_description
1 polymer ?
#
loop_
_entity_poly.entity_id
_entity_poly.type
_entity_poly.pdbx_seq_one_letter_code
_entity_poly.pdbx_strand_id
1 'polypeptide(L)'
;MISFIWNSWWRNKERFILLLVGVLIVSTGLSYLIGTTQASNGTVVDELQKRWGSSYDIVVRPPDSRSVTEDLKLLEPNYMSGLDGGITMQQYKTIQKISDVEVAAPIAMIGNYYADAQIGTFDFKEQGFYKITIQDVQDTGLQKEQQSSSSFLGAGWSPSEGDGLNRDISPQALGKQPLMEFGSATMLAGIDPEAEAKLVGLDQATKKATHSRYFTKDDIATDNGDDVWNIPLILNSHEYVDAYRKYRYEKVDIPLVNDSMTETVNAIMKKGGASYLKTLPVQPAKVYKITTSETSKELVNDILKGTVPTKPTGSFDWMYLKPSAVEYQTLTSPYATRWPFAYQVTPQEVPKDVLLAKRTMYRKARSFGDTSINLKSVPKMKLNFIGVFDPQKLNISKDPLTELPMETYFPAKAQWVMDKNERPVNPVRDVKPTNDPYDFLTKPPSMLTTLDAAFKLRGDKAISAIRVNVKGVEAMNETSEKKLQAVAQEIEDKTGLITDVTLGSSPQLALTYLPGLKNESALGWIQQPWIKLGSSMAIFQEAKVGMSGVIASVIAVALVYVFSSNIILLYARKKEFAILLSLGWRPRQLSKLLFFEATLLGTFVALISWTILGSFWLTTDHPIALGRILLIGLAGLLIYWGGTLVPMTLIRRIQPFESMRSGEVSKGRRLVRSQSIFGMSLNQLFTYWQRTLLSIVAIALPTSLFIFFLFVTFRLKGVLYATWLGEYVALEVGTMHYVAMAVALLIAILTTTEIMWQNVNERKPQLAVLKATGWRDGWIRLLVLTEGMLTGLFAGLIGLLIALTMIGYVYNQFPVNELLFLSVMLFIPVVTGVLGALLPAQRAVRITPNAAIGSVAVNTQATERRFKLALGSIGVALVAGVTSLFLFAANEDITQTPKQTQAKPSTVQTTGAKIADLKQNESKKTAAVSQSETDKKIKKLMKKGMVQTTPGGEQISNQFFYVAPLIETPKELDLKEKPGYRFVTVPAIMQDNQDSPLKGAMSIYRPSTYAMTAPDGKEYLPVDYVNRNEKAWKFSYQYFAPEKSRVDLVYQVPEDEKVLVLYASDDAFPRTVTVKIDLDAAPGADSKPKQTLKTAKQDSGAIQEIMNQAMVRTFPGDPELKKAIFRAGALLPEPPKELKLPALQDEQYVTVPVILRNYTAPEGEGYGTYRPNRYTLTDADGTVYESVDYVNHNPDVWKSGYQYFSPRASRVDLVFQVPKQDNTYVLFAKDEAFAKSVAIKIEVKASKDKTSN
;
A
#
# COMPACT_ATOMS: atom_id res chain seq x y z
N MET A 1 27.69 40.34 60.26
CA MET A 1 27.61 39.14 59.37
C MET A 1 27.91 39.51 57.92
N ILE A 2 27.20 40.47 57.31
CA ILE A 2 27.43 40.91 55.93
C ILE A 2 28.88 41.38 55.70
N SER A 3 29.42 42.23 56.59
CA SER A 3 30.83 42.67 56.55
C SER A 3 31.83 41.51 56.60
N PHE A 4 31.50 40.43 57.32
CA PHE A 4 32.32 39.23 57.40
C PHE A 4 32.25 38.41 56.11
N ILE A 5 31.07 38.24 55.52
CA ILE A 5 30.89 37.58 54.21
C ILE A 5 31.68 38.34 53.15
N TRP A 6 31.54 39.66 53.09
CA TRP A 6 32.25 40.53 52.14
C TRP A 6 33.77 40.43 52.28
N ASN A 7 34.30 40.54 53.51
CA ASN A 7 35.73 40.40 53.74
C ASN A 7 36.25 38.98 53.47
N SER A 8 35.44 37.94 53.70
CA SER A 8 35.80 36.55 53.41
C SER A 8 35.92 36.30 51.90
N TRP A 9 34.98 36.82 51.10
CA TRP A 9 35.05 36.80 49.63
C TRP A 9 36.31 37.51 49.12
N TRP A 10 36.67 38.64 49.73
CA TRP A 10 37.89 39.36 49.38
C TRP A 10 39.19 38.77 49.89
N ARG A 11 39.15 37.93 50.92
CA ARG A 11 40.33 37.18 51.35
C ARG A 11 40.65 36.01 50.43
N ASN A 12 39.61 35.38 49.85
CA ASN A 12 39.71 34.22 48.98
C ASN A 12 39.35 34.54 47.52
N LYS A 13 39.96 35.60 46.97
CA LYS A 13 39.58 36.23 45.68
C LYS A 13 39.41 35.21 44.55
N GLU A 14 40.40 34.34 44.31
CA GLU A 14 40.37 33.34 43.23
C GLU A 14 39.11 32.47 43.23
N ARG A 15 38.63 32.12 44.42
CA ARG A 15 37.52 31.20 44.62
C ARG A 15 36.17 31.89 44.54
N PHE A 16 36.09 33.09 45.09
CA PHE A 16 34.91 33.94 44.93
C PHE A 16 34.61 34.20 43.45
N ILE A 17 35.66 34.33 42.63
CA ILE A 17 35.48 34.59 41.20
C ILE A 17 35.02 33.34 40.45
N LEU A 18 35.59 32.17 40.73
CA LEU A 18 35.10 30.91 40.15
C LEU A 18 33.61 30.71 40.47
N LEU A 19 33.23 30.99 41.71
CA LEU A 19 31.84 30.93 42.14
C LEU A 19 30.97 31.96 41.39
N LEU A 20 31.40 33.21 41.25
CA LEU A 20 30.63 34.26 40.57
C LEU A 20 30.48 33.96 39.07
N VAL A 21 31.55 33.49 38.42
CA VAL A 21 31.52 33.03 37.03
C VAL A 21 30.53 31.88 36.86
N GLY A 22 30.55 30.90 37.76
CA GLY A 22 29.61 29.77 37.65
C GLY A 22 28.18 30.14 38.00
N VAL A 23 27.96 31.03 38.97
CA VAL A 23 26.63 31.61 39.26
C VAL A 23 26.10 32.30 38.00
N LEU A 24 26.92 33.10 37.32
CA LEU A 24 26.54 33.83 36.11
C LEU A 24 26.27 32.89 34.93
N ILE A 25 27.14 31.90 34.68
CA ILE A 25 26.93 30.90 33.62
C ILE A 25 25.63 30.13 33.87
N VAL A 26 25.40 29.69 35.11
CA VAL A 26 24.18 28.96 35.47
C VAL A 26 22.96 29.84 35.36
N SER A 27 22.97 31.07 35.89
CA SER A 27 21.79 31.95 35.85
C SER A 27 21.45 32.40 34.44
N THR A 28 22.45 32.83 33.67
CA THR A 28 22.26 33.33 32.29
C THR A 28 21.93 32.17 31.36
N GLY A 29 22.70 31.08 31.44
CA GLY A 29 22.48 29.88 30.64
C GLY A 29 21.11 29.26 30.91
N LEU A 30 20.77 28.97 32.16
CA LEU A 30 19.48 28.35 32.51
C LEU A 30 18.29 29.23 32.11
N SER A 31 18.31 30.53 32.43
CA SER A 31 17.17 31.42 32.18
C SER A 31 16.92 31.63 30.69
N TYR A 32 17.99 31.82 29.91
CA TYR A 32 17.89 31.96 28.47
C TYR A 32 17.45 30.65 27.81
N LEU A 33 18.01 29.50 28.23
CA LEU A 33 17.61 28.18 27.72
C LEU A 33 16.14 27.85 28.03
N ILE A 34 15.68 28.14 29.25
CA ILE A 34 14.26 27.96 29.59
C ILE A 34 13.40 28.91 28.75
N GLY A 35 13.77 30.19 28.63
CA GLY A 35 13.04 31.17 27.83
C GLY A 35 12.91 30.75 26.36
N THR A 36 14.02 30.37 25.75
CA THR A 36 14.08 29.92 24.35
C THR A 36 13.42 28.58 24.12
N THR A 37 13.57 27.60 25.02
CA THR A 37 12.88 26.31 24.91
C THR A 37 11.37 26.50 25.05
N GLN A 38 10.91 27.41 25.93
CA GLN A 38 9.49 27.74 26.04
C GLN A 38 8.97 28.48 24.81
N ALA A 39 9.75 29.41 24.26
CA ALA A 39 9.41 30.10 23.02
C ALA A 39 9.31 29.12 21.84
N SER A 40 10.33 28.26 21.65
CA SER A 40 10.35 27.21 20.61
C SER A 40 9.21 26.21 20.77
N ASN A 41 8.91 25.76 22.01
CA ASN A 41 7.73 24.92 22.26
C ASN A 41 6.44 25.65 21.88
N GLY A 42 6.33 26.95 22.20
CA GLY A 42 5.21 27.79 21.78
C GLY A 42 5.06 27.82 20.27
N THR A 43 6.15 28.10 19.54
CA THR A 43 6.15 28.15 18.06
C THR A 43 5.80 26.80 17.44
N VAL A 44 6.41 25.69 17.91
CA VAL A 44 6.11 24.35 17.39
C VAL A 44 4.65 23.98 17.64
N VAL A 45 4.13 24.26 18.84
CA VAL A 45 2.73 24.00 19.16
C VAL A 45 1.81 24.87 18.31
N ASP A 46 2.10 26.16 18.14
CA ASP A 46 1.30 27.06 17.31
C ASP A 46 1.30 26.64 15.84
N GLU A 47 2.47 26.26 15.30
CA GLU A 47 2.56 25.84 13.91
C GLU A 47 1.88 24.50 13.67
N LEU A 48 2.03 23.54 14.59
CA LEU A 48 1.27 22.30 14.55
C LEU A 48 -0.24 22.53 14.76
N GLN A 49 -0.63 23.51 15.57
CA GLN A 49 -2.03 23.88 15.85
C GLN A 49 -2.69 24.54 14.64
N LYS A 50 -2.02 25.47 13.95
CA LYS A 50 -2.49 26.03 12.67
C LYS A 50 -2.73 24.94 11.63
N ARG A 51 -1.91 23.89 11.70
CA ARG A 51 -1.90 22.73 10.81
C ARG A 51 -2.63 21.51 11.36
N TRP A 52 -3.36 21.66 12.46
CA TRP A 52 -4.12 20.59 13.09
C TRP A 52 -5.41 20.30 12.33
N GLY A 53 -6.03 21.34 11.75
CA GLY A 53 -7.28 21.23 11.01
C GLY A 53 -7.15 20.32 9.79
N SER A 54 -8.15 19.45 9.63
CA SER A 54 -8.26 18.54 8.50
C SER A 54 -9.68 18.60 7.94
N SER A 55 -9.90 18.09 6.72
CA SER A 55 -11.25 18.04 6.14
C SER A 55 -12.17 17.05 6.86
N TYR A 56 -11.61 16.03 7.53
CA TYR A 56 -12.35 15.15 8.42
C TYR A 56 -11.42 14.45 9.42
N ASP A 57 -11.95 14.16 10.61
CA ASP A 57 -11.15 13.67 11.72
C ASP A 57 -10.92 12.16 11.70
N ILE A 58 -11.94 11.42 11.26
CA ILE A 58 -11.95 9.95 11.17
C ILE A 58 -12.54 9.53 9.83
N VAL A 59 -11.95 8.52 9.19
CA VAL A 59 -12.56 7.81 8.06
C VAL A 59 -12.97 6.41 8.47
N VAL A 60 -14.20 6.03 8.14
CA VAL A 60 -14.78 4.72 8.40
C VAL A 60 -14.89 3.96 7.09
N ARG A 61 -14.40 2.73 7.05
CA ARG A 61 -14.36 1.89 5.84
C ARG A 61 -14.87 0.45 6.11
N PRO A 62 -15.23 -0.31 5.07
CA PRO A 62 -15.54 -1.74 5.20
C PRO A 62 -14.33 -2.56 5.69
N PRO A 63 -14.53 -3.68 6.43
CA PRO A 63 -13.41 -4.47 6.97
C PRO A 63 -12.42 -5.00 5.92
N ASP A 64 -12.92 -5.36 4.73
CA ASP A 64 -12.12 -5.94 3.65
C ASP A 64 -11.35 -4.90 2.83
N SER A 65 -11.33 -3.63 3.25
CA SER A 65 -10.70 -2.54 2.49
C SER A 65 -9.25 -2.24 2.88
N ARG A 66 -8.67 -2.93 3.86
CA ARG A 66 -7.30 -2.66 4.32
C ARG A 66 -6.27 -3.06 3.26
N SER A 67 -5.31 -2.18 3.03
CA SER A 67 -4.16 -2.42 2.15
C SER A 67 -2.90 -2.82 2.94
N VAL A 68 -1.91 -3.42 2.27
CA VAL A 68 -0.61 -3.84 2.86
C VAL A 68 0.24 -2.68 3.38
N THR A 69 -0.17 -1.48 3.08
CA THR A 69 0.46 -0.20 3.36
C THR A 69 0.14 0.29 4.77
N GLU A 70 -1.04 -0.10 5.28
CA GLU A 70 -1.60 0.33 6.54
C GLU A 70 -0.89 -0.27 7.76
N ASP A 71 -0.16 -1.38 7.59
CA ASP A 71 0.75 -1.95 8.61
C ASP A 71 1.78 -0.92 9.08
N LEU A 72 2.19 -0.02 8.16
CA LEU A 72 3.09 1.08 8.43
C LEU A 72 2.33 2.38 8.72
N LYS A 73 1.03 2.35 9.01
CA LYS A 73 0.16 3.53 9.21
C LYS A 73 0.23 4.51 8.03
N LEU A 74 0.32 3.99 6.82
CA LEU A 74 0.33 4.76 5.57
C LEU A 74 -0.92 4.45 4.76
N LEU A 75 -1.69 5.46 4.40
CA LEU A 75 -2.78 5.32 3.43
C LEU A 75 -2.29 5.74 2.04
N GLU A 76 -2.55 4.89 1.06
CA GLU A 76 -2.28 5.16 -0.34
C GLU A 76 -3.20 6.24 -0.93
N PRO A 77 -2.78 6.86 -2.05
CA PRO A 77 -3.67 7.66 -2.86
C PRO A 77 -4.81 6.83 -3.48
N ASN A 78 -5.95 7.47 -3.65
CA ASN A 78 -7.24 6.98 -4.15
C ASN A 78 -7.89 5.87 -3.30
N TYR A 79 -7.52 5.76 -2.03
CA TYR A 79 -7.99 4.68 -1.14
C TYR A 79 -9.51 4.68 -0.92
N MET A 80 -10.19 5.84 -1.05
CA MET A 80 -11.67 5.93 -0.96
C MET A 80 -12.37 5.70 -2.30
N SER A 81 -11.82 6.27 -3.39
CA SER A 81 -12.44 6.24 -4.73
C SER A 81 -12.41 4.85 -5.38
N GLY A 82 -11.54 3.96 -4.91
CA GLY A 82 -11.49 2.57 -5.36
C GLY A 82 -12.48 1.62 -4.66
N LEU A 83 -13.18 2.05 -3.61
CA LEU A 83 -13.99 1.17 -2.76
C LEU A 83 -15.35 0.84 -3.39
N ASP A 84 -15.64 -0.46 -3.49
CA ASP A 84 -16.83 -1.04 -4.12
C ASP A 84 -18.02 -1.20 -3.15
N GLY A 85 -18.28 -0.18 -2.33
CA GLY A 85 -19.31 -0.22 -1.28
C GLY A 85 -18.95 -1.13 -0.11
N GLY A 86 -19.94 -1.45 0.73
CA GLY A 86 -19.78 -2.37 1.88
C GLY A 86 -20.47 -1.93 3.16
N ILE A 87 -20.82 -0.64 3.27
CA ILE A 87 -21.47 -0.07 4.45
C ILE A 87 -22.97 0.10 4.20
N THR A 88 -23.79 -0.29 5.18
CA THR A 88 -25.25 -0.21 5.12
C THR A 88 -25.80 1.12 5.64
N MET A 89 -27.04 1.47 5.25
CA MET A 89 -27.74 2.63 5.81
C MET A 89 -27.89 2.54 7.34
N GLN A 90 -28.11 1.35 7.87
CA GLN A 90 -28.26 1.13 9.31
C GLN A 90 -26.96 1.43 10.07
N GLN A 91 -25.81 1.00 9.56
CA GLN A 91 -24.50 1.32 10.14
C GLN A 91 -24.25 2.84 10.10
N TYR A 92 -24.53 3.50 8.97
CA TYR A 92 -24.43 4.96 8.87
C TYR A 92 -25.31 5.68 9.91
N LYS A 93 -26.58 5.29 10.03
CA LYS A 93 -27.50 5.86 11.04
C LYS A 93 -27.07 5.57 12.47
N THR A 94 -26.33 4.48 12.71
CA THR A 94 -25.76 4.17 14.02
C THR A 94 -24.63 5.14 14.37
N ILE A 95 -23.74 5.43 13.41
CA ILE A 95 -22.64 6.40 13.58
C ILE A 95 -23.21 7.81 13.83
N GLN A 96 -24.25 8.23 13.10
CA GLN A 96 -24.90 9.52 13.32
C GLN A 96 -25.50 9.69 14.73
N LYS A 97 -25.82 8.59 15.43
CA LYS A 97 -26.41 8.63 16.79
C LYS A 97 -25.36 8.70 17.90
N ILE A 98 -24.07 8.59 17.59
CA ILE A 98 -22.99 8.72 18.57
C ILE A 98 -22.92 10.17 19.03
N SER A 99 -22.93 10.41 20.35
CA SER A 99 -23.06 11.75 20.93
C SER A 99 -21.91 12.69 20.55
N ASP A 100 -20.70 12.14 20.47
CA ASP A 100 -19.48 12.88 20.18
C ASP A 100 -19.21 13.08 18.68
N VAL A 101 -20.03 12.49 17.81
CA VAL A 101 -19.99 12.75 16.36
C VAL A 101 -20.72 14.06 16.06
N GLU A 102 -20.05 14.98 15.38
CA GLU A 102 -20.59 16.26 14.92
C GLU A 102 -21.23 16.14 13.53
N VAL A 103 -20.47 15.60 12.58
CA VAL A 103 -20.88 15.38 11.20
C VAL A 103 -20.39 14.00 10.79
N ALA A 104 -21.24 13.22 10.14
CA ALA A 104 -20.86 12.00 9.46
C ALA A 104 -21.35 12.11 8.01
N ALA A 105 -20.43 12.24 7.06
CA ALA A 105 -20.71 12.41 5.65
C ALA A 105 -20.35 11.12 4.87
N PRO A 106 -21.34 10.32 4.49
CA PRO A 106 -21.14 9.10 3.72
C PRO A 106 -20.87 9.43 2.25
N ILE A 107 -20.03 8.63 1.61
CA ILE A 107 -19.86 8.62 0.17
C ILE A 107 -20.01 7.21 -0.37
N ALA A 108 -20.80 7.06 -1.43
CA ALA A 108 -21.09 5.81 -2.12
C ALA A 108 -20.54 5.89 -3.54
N MET A 109 -19.46 5.16 -3.84
CA MET A 109 -18.93 5.10 -5.20
C MET A 109 -19.79 4.13 -6.02
N ILE A 110 -20.59 4.66 -6.96
CA ILE A 110 -21.61 3.88 -7.66
C ILE A 110 -20.97 3.14 -8.85
N GLY A 111 -20.44 3.91 -9.80
CA GLY A 111 -19.83 3.38 -11.01
C GLY A 111 -19.46 4.48 -12.00
N ASN A 112 -18.81 4.09 -13.10
CA ASN A 112 -18.36 5.02 -14.13
C ASN A 112 -19.41 5.17 -15.24
N TYR A 113 -19.61 6.41 -15.68
CA TYR A 113 -20.49 6.82 -16.76
C TYR A 113 -19.72 7.70 -17.76
N TYR A 114 -20.06 7.61 -19.05
CA TYR A 114 -19.43 8.43 -20.09
C TYR A 114 -20.24 9.71 -20.29
N ALA A 115 -19.73 10.83 -19.76
CA ALA A 115 -20.35 12.14 -19.90
C ALA A 115 -19.83 12.84 -21.16
N ASP A 116 -20.71 13.12 -22.10
CA ASP A 116 -20.42 13.76 -23.37
C ASP A 116 -21.32 14.98 -23.62
N ALA A 117 -21.00 15.71 -24.69
CA ALA A 117 -21.81 16.78 -25.23
C ALA A 117 -21.68 16.78 -26.75
N GLN A 118 -22.75 17.18 -27.43
CA GLN A 118 -22.81 17.25 -28.88
C GLN A 118 -22.17 18.56 -29.37
N ILE A 119 -20.91 18.49 -29.79
CA ILE A 119 -20.16 19.66 -30.29
C ILE A 119 -19.93 19.57 -31.80
N GLY A 120 -20.44 20.56 -32.52
CA GLY A 120 -20.21 20.73 -33.95
C GLY A 120 -21.09 19.84 -34.84
N THR A 121 -21.09 20.15 -36.13
CA THR A 121 -21.83 19.41 -37.16
C THR A 121 -21.00 19.25 -38.42
N PHE A 122 -21.20 18.15 -39.13
CA PHE A 122 -20.72 17.92 -40.48
C PHE A 122 -21.89 18.00 -41.47
N ASP A 123 -21.70 18.71 -42.57
CA ASP A 123 -22.73 18.90 -43.60
C ASP A 123 -22.50 17.94 -44.78
N PHE A 124 -23.33 16.90 -44.86
CA PHE A 124 -23.36 15.93 -45.95
C PHE A 124 -24.15 16.51 -47.13
N LYS A 125 -23.46 17.30 -47.97
CA LYS A 125 -24.06 18.02 -49.11
C LYS A 125 -24.40 17.14 -50.31
N GLU A 126 -23.62 16.08 -50.53
CA GLU A 126 -23.70 15.25 -51.73
C GLU A 126 -23.94 13.79 -51.32
N GLN A 127 -24.74 13.08 -52.13
CA GLN A 127 -24.88 11.64 -51.98
C GLN A 127 -23.55 10.94 -52.33
N GLY A 128 -23.25 9.88 -51.57
CA GLY A 128 -22.04 9.10 -51.79
C GLY A 128 -21.47 8.50 -50.50
N PHE A 129 -20.27 7.95 -50.62
CA PHE A 129 -19.60 7.23 -49.53
C PHE A 129 -18.55 8.11 -48.88
N TYR A 130 -18.51 8.11 -47.55
CA TYR A 130 -17.56 8.89 -46.76
C TYR A 130 -16.81 7.96 -45.83
N LYS A 131 -15.48 8.08 -45.81
CA LYS A 131 -14.63 7.46 -44.80
C LYS A 131 -14.49 8.44 -43.63
N ILE A 132 -14.90 8.00 -42.44
CA ILE A 132 -14.63 8.72 -41.21
C ILE A 132 -13.46 8.04 -40.50
N THR A 133 -12.41 8.80 -40.21
CA THR A 133 -11.32 8.36 -39.32
C THR A 133 -11.46 9.13 -38.02
N ILE A 134 -11.61 8.40 -36.92
CA ILE A 134 -11.60 8.94 -35.56
C ILE A 134 -10.24 8.62 -34.95
N GLN A 135 -9.58 9.64 -34.40
CA GLN A 135 -8.33 9.48 -33.67
C GLN A 135 -8.47 10.12 -32.30
N ASP A 136 -8.45 9.27 -31.28
CA ASP A 136 -8.40 9.67 -29.87
C ASP A 136 -6.95 9.76 -29.45
N VAL A 137 -6.60 10.88 -28.81
CA VAL A 137 -5.27 11.11 -28.26
C VAL A 137 -5.41 11.60 -26.84
N GLN A 138 -4.68 10.96 -25.93
CA GLN A 138 -4.65 11.28 -24.52
C GLN A 138 -3.21 11.49 -24.06
N ASP A 139 -2.97 12.55 -23.28
CA ASP A 139 -1.68 12.81 -22.64
C ASP A 139 -1.74 12.41 -21.15
N THR A 140 -1.03 11.34 -20.80
CA THR A 140 -0.97 10.82 -19.42
C THR A 140 0.12 11.52 -18.58
N GLY A 141 0.89 12.45 -19.15
CA GLY A 141 2.10 13.01 -18.56
C GLY A 141 3.33 12.09 -18.66
N LEU A 142 3.11 10.77 -18.72
CA LEU A 142 4.14 9.75 -18.95
C LEU A 142 4.35 9.52 -20.46
N GLN A 143 3.26 9.32 -21.18
CA GLN A 143 3.23 9.05 -22.61
C GLN A 143 1.95 9.59 -23.27
N LYS A 144 1.98 9.76 -24.59
CA LYS A 144 0.79 10.09 -25.39
C LYS A 144 0.21 8.82 -25.97
N GLU A 145 -0.93 8.41 -25.45
CA GLU A 145 -1.66 7.25 -25.94
C GLU A 145 -2.57 7.68 -27.09
N GLN A 146 -2.60 6.88 -28.15
CA GLN A 146 -3.44 7.16 -29.30
C GLN A 146 -4.13 5.89 -29.80
N GLN A 147 -5.41 6.03 -30.08
CA GLN A 147 -6.23 4.99 -30.68
C GLN A 147 -6.94 5.57 -31.91
N SER A 148 -6.87 4.87 -33.03
CA SER A 148 -7.60 5.28 -34.23
C SER A 148 -8.49 4.17 -34.72
N SER A 149 -9.70 4.55 -35.11
CA SER A 149 -10.66 3.69 -35.79
C SER A 149 -11.09 4.38 -37.09
N SER A 150 -11.48 3.57 -38.08
CA SER A 150 -12.07 4.10 -39.31
C SER A 150 -13.28 3.27 -39.69
N SER A 151 -14.32 3.95 -40.14
CA SER A 151 -15.56 3.35 -40.64
C SER A 151 -16.01 4.08 -41.91
N PHE A 152 -16.92 3.46 -42.65
CA PHE A 152 -17.49 4.01 -43.87
C PHE A 152 -18.96 4.35 -43.65
N LEU A 153 -19.37 5.51 -44.14
CA LEU A 153 -20.73 6.05 -44.05
C LEU A 153 -21.31 6.18 -45.46
N GLY A 154 -22.56 5.76 -45.66
CA GLY A 154 -23.31 5.97 -46.89
C GLY A 154 -24.26 7.15 -46.73
N ALA A 155 -23.86 8.33 -47.23
CA ALA A 155 -24.67 9.55 -47.14
C ALA A 155 -25.80 9.54 -48.17
N GLY A 156 -27.03 9.71 -47.71
CA GLY A 156 -28.25 9.60 -48.53
C GLY A 156 -28.73 8.17 -48.75
N TRP A 157 -28.22 7.20 -47.97
CA TRP A 157 -28.65 5.81 -48.01
C TRP A 157 -29.42 5.44 -46.75
N SER A 158 -30.62 4.88 -46.93
CA SER A 158 -31.47 4.37 -45.84
C SER A 158 -31.95 2.96 -46.21
N PRO A 159 -31.37 1.89 -45.66
CA PRO A 159 -31.81 0.52 -45.93
C PRO A 159 -33.18 0.23 -45.30
N SER A 160 -33.91 -0.75 -45.85
CA SER A 160 -35.11 -1.32 -45.21
C SER A 160 -34.74 -2.00 -43.89
N GLU A 161 -35.65 -1.98 -42.90
CA GLU A 161 -35.41 -2.46 -41.54
C GLU A 161 -34.74 -3.85 -41.50
N GLY A 162 -33.62 -3.95 -40.77
CA GLY A 162 -32.83 -5.19 -40.58
C GLY A 162 -31.57 -5.32 -41.44
N ASP A 163 -31.52 -4.72 -42.63
CA ASP A 163 -30.42 -4.95 -43.60
C ASP A 163 -29.19 -4.03 -43.35
N GLY A 164 -29.36 -2.92 -42.64
CA GLY A 164 -28.30 -1.94 -42.35
C GLY A 164 -27.33 -2.31 -41.23
N LEU A 165 -27.71 -3.20 -40.31
CA LEU A 165 -26.93 -3.53 -39.10
C LEU A 165 -25.81 -4.56 -39.35
N ASN A 166 -25.87 -5.30 -40.46
CA ASN A 166 -24.92 -6.37 -40.81
C ASN A 166 -23.99 -6.01 -41.99
N ARG A 167 -23.79 -4.72 -42.27
CA ARG A 167 -22.99 -4.25 -43.41
C ARG A 167 -21.80 -3.40 -42.98
N ASP A 168 -20.72 -3.47 -43.74
CA ASP A 168 -19.46 -2.71 -43.55
C ASP A 168 -19.60 -1.17 -43.69
N ILE A 169 -20.82 -0.68 -43.95
CA ILE A 169 -21.15 0.72 -44.24
C ILE A 169 -22.34 1.12 -43.38
N SER A 170 -22.20 2.19 -42.60
CA SER A 170 -23.30 2.72 -41.79
C SER A 170 -24.14 3.72 -42.59
N PRO A 171 -25.48 3.63 -42.54
CA PRO A 171 -26.35 4.60 -43.22
C PRO A 171 -26.27 5.97 -42.56
N GLN A 172 -26.33 7.04 -43.37
CA GLN A 172 -26.29 8.42 -42.89
C GLN A 172 -27.22 9.32 -43.71
N ALA A 173 -28.04 10.13 -43.04
CA ALA A 173 -28.91 11.10 -43.71
C ALA A 173 -28.11 12.30 -44.27
N LEU A 174 -28.61 12.90 -45.36
CA LEU A 174 -28.05 14.12 -45.94
C LEU A 174 -28.28 15.34 -45.03
N GLY A 175 -27.54 16.42 -45.29
CA GLY A 175 -27.61 17.68 -44.55
C GLY A 175 -26.69 17.73 -43.33
N LYS A 176 -26.98 18.67 -42.42
CA LYS A 176 -26.19 18.88 -41.20
C LYS A 176 -26.46 17.77 -40.20
N GLN A 177 -25.43 16.99 -39.93
CA GLN A 177 -25.45 15.89 -38.97
C GLN A 177 -24.47 16.21 -37.85
N PRO A 178 -24.78 15.85 -36.59
CA PRO A 178 -23.82 16.03 -35.50
C PRO A 178 -22.55 15.22 -35.70
N LEU A 179 -21.45 15.74 -35.19
CA LEU A 179 -20.25 14.94 -35.00
C LEU A 179 -20.54 13.86 -33.94
N MET A 180 -19.96 12.66 -34.10
CA MET A 180 -20.13 11.59 -33.10
C MET A 180 -19.66 12.09 -31.73
N GLU A 181 -20.43 11.83 -30.68
CA GLU A 181 -20.17 12.35 -29.34
C GLU A 181 -18.76 12.01 -28.85
N PHE A 182 -18.13 12.96 -28.17
CA PHE A 182 -16.86 12.80 -27.47
C PHE A 182 -17.04 13.37 -26.08
N GLY A 183 -16.41 12.72 -25.12
CA GLY A 183 -16.55 13.09 -23.73
C GLY A 183 -15.58 12.38 -22.83
N SER A 184 -15.96 12.35 -21.57
CA SER A 184 -15.14 11.92 -20.46
C SER A 184 -15.81 10.80 -19.69
N ALA A 185 -15.09 9.71 -19.45
CA ALA A 185 -15.49 8.75 -18.42
C ALA A 185 -15.36 9.42 -17.04
N THR A 186 -16.44 9.44 -16.27
CA THR A 186 -16.49 10.02 -14.94
C THR A 186 -17.19 9.11 -13.96
N MET A 187 -16.74 9.14 -12.71
CA MET A 187 -17.36 8.39 -11.63
C MET A 187 -18.59 9.12 -11.10
N LEU A 188 -19.71 8.39 -10.97
CA LEU A 188 -20.90 8.81 -10.24
C LEU A 188 -20.76 8.38 -8.78
N ALA A 189 -20.90 9.33 -7.86
CA ALA A 189 -20.90 9.06 -6.42
C ALA A 189 -22.18 9.58 -5.75
N GLY A 190 -22.72 8.81 -4.81
CA GLY A 190 -23.82 9.20 -3.94
C GLY A 190 -23.33 9.84 -2.65
N ILE A 191 -23.95 10.94 -2.25
CA ILE A 191 -23.65 11.69 -1.02
C ILE A 191 -24.92 11.94 -0.21
N ASP A 192 -24.77 12.17 1.10
CA ASP A 192 -25.83 12.79 1.90
C ASP A 192 -25.71 14.33 1.78
N PRO A 193 -26.63 15.03 1.09
CA PRO A 193 -26.45 16.44 0.79
C PRO A 193 -26.35 17.34 2.02
N GLU A 194 -27.04 17.02 3.12
CA GLU A 194 -26.97 17.83 4.34
C GLU A 194 -25.63 17.63 5.06
N ALA A 195 -25.15 16.39 5.12
CA ALA A 195 -23.88 16.07 5.75
C ALA A 195 -22.68 16.58 4.93
N GLU A 196 -22.73 16.43 3.60
CA GLU A 196 -21.66 16.89 2.70
C GLU A 196 -21.56 18.42 2.68
N ALA A 197 -22.70 19.13 2.73
CA ALA A 197 -22.71 20.59 2.85
C ALA A 197 -22.03 21.05 4.15
N LYS A 198 -22.29 20.38 5.28
CA LYS A 198 -21.63 20.69 6.56
C LYS A 198 -20.14 20.36 6.56
N LEU A 199 -19.73 19.29 5.88
CA LEU A 199 -18.34 18.84 5.87
C LEU A 199 -17.45 19.72 4.99
N VAL A 200 -17.86 19.96 3.73
CA VAL A 200 -17.00 20.60 2.72
C VAL A 200 -17.58 21.88 2.11
N GLY A 201 -18.77 22.31 2.54
CA GLY A 201 -19.44 23.51 1.99
C GLY A 201 -19.89 23.34 0.54
N LEU A 202 -20.31 22.12 0.15
CA LEU A 202 -20.69 21.81 -1.23
C LEU A 202 -21.87 22.66 -1.75
N ASP A 203 -22.77 23.06 -0.86
CA ASP A 203 -23.89 23.98 -1.14
C ASP A 203 -23.40 25.38 -1.55
N GLN A 204 -22.35 25.89 -0.89
CA GLN A 204 -21.72 27.17 -1.21
C GLN A 204 -20.88 27.12 -2.48
N ALA A 205 -20.29 25.95 -2.76
CA ALA A 205 -19.52 25.69 -3.98
C ALA A 205 -20.42 25.50 -5.23
N THR A 206 -21.72 25.27 -5.05
CA THR A 206 -22.69 25.08 -6.14
C THR A 206 -23.10 26.42 -6.76
N LYS A 207 -22.99 26.53 -8.09
CA LYS A 207 -23.35 27.76 -8.83
C LYS A 207 -24.87 27.92 -8.86
N LYS A 208 -25.37 29.04 -8.34
CA LYS A 208 -26.79 29.41 -8.41
C LYS A 208 -27.10 30.07 -9.77
N ALA A 209 -27.97 29.44 -10.56
CA ALA A 209 -28.49 29.97 -11.82
C ALA A 209 -29.95 29.50 -12.02
N THR A 210 -30.64 30.00 -13.06
CA THR A 210 -32.05 29.65 -13.34
C THR A 210 -32.30 28.14 -13.40
N HIS A 211 -31.37 27.37 -13.96
CA HIS A 211 -31.44 25.91 -14.09
C HIS A 211 -30.31 25.19 -13.32
N SER A 212 -29.69 25.87 -12.32
CA SER A 212 -28.65 25.25 -11.48
C SER A 212 -28.82 25.63 -10.01
N ARG A 213 -28.99 24.60 -9.18
CA ARG A 213 -29.12 24.72 -7.72
C ARG A 213 -28.49 23.54 -7.00
N TYR A 214 -28.35 23.67 -5.68
CA TYR A 214 -28.00 22.55 -4.81
C TYR A 214 -29.22 21.65 -4.52
N PHE A 215 -28.98 20.44 -4.01
CA PHE A 215 -30.02 19.48 -3.65
C PHE A 215 -30.99 20.03 -2.59
N THR A 216 -32.26 19.67 -2.72
CA THR A 216 -33.32 19.87 -1.72
C THR A 216 -33.83 18.51 -1.23
N LYS A 217 -34.68 18.52 -0.18
CA LYS A 217 -35.24 17.28 0.39
C LYS A 217 -36.14 16.50 -0.58
N ASP A 218 -36.67 17.17 -1.61
CA ASP A 218 -37.56 16.59 -2.60
C ASP A 218 -36.78 15.92 -3.76
N ASP A 219 -35.45 16.10 -3.83
CA ASP A 219 -34.60 15.48 -4.85
C ASP A 219 -34.26 14.03 -4.52
N ILE A 220 -35.28 13.16 -4.59
CA ILE A 220 -35.17 11.72 -4.41
C ILE A 220 -35.13 10.99 -5.75
N ALA A 221 -34.64 9.74 -5.77
CA ALA A 221 -34.69 8.93 -6.98
C ALA A 221 -36.13 8.49 -7.25
N THR A 222 -36.63 8.76 -8.46
CA THR A 222 -38.00 8.38 -8.86
C THR A 222 -37.98 7.23 -9.86
N ASP A 223 -38.93 6.31 -9.73
CA ASP A 223 -39.09 5.17 -10.63
C ASP A 223 -39.83 5.61 -11.91
N ASN A 224 -39.24 5.37 -13.07
CA ASN A 224 -39.84 5.61 -14.38
C ASN A 224 -40.47 4.34 -15.01
N GLY A 225 -40.49 3.22 -14.29
CA GLY A 225 -40.89 1.90 -14.78
C GLY A 225 -39.75 1.10 -15.40
N ASP A 226 -39.95 -0.21 -15.60
CA ASP A 226 -38.99 -1.15 -16.24
C ASP A 226 -37.58 -1.18 -15.61
N ASP A 227 -37.49 -0.98 -14.29
CA ASP A 227 -36.26 -0.85 -13.49
C ASP A 227 -35.38 0.37 -13.89
N VAL A 228 -35.98 1.43 -14.44
CA VAL A 228 -35.28 2.67 -14.81
C VAL A 228 -35.46 3.74 -13.73
N TRP A 229 -34.37 4.11 -13.05
CA TRP A 229 -34.40 5.14 -12.01
C TRP A 229 -34.02 6.51 -12.56
N ASN A 230 -34.87 7.52 -12.34
CA ASN A 230 -34.55 8.91 -12.61
C ASN A 230 -33.80 9.52 -11.43
N ILE A 231 -32.60 10.03 -11.69
CA ILE A 231 -31.63 10.35 -10.63
C ILE A 231 -31.23 11.82 -10.70
N PRO A 232 -31.49 12.62 -9.65
CA PRO A 232 -31.02 13.99 -9.58
C PRO A 232 -29.51 14.02 -9.34
N LEU A 233 -28.79 14.87 -10.08
CA LEU A 233 -27.34 14.98 -9.93
C LEU A 233 -26.80 16.38 -10.18
N ILE A 234 -25.65 16.67 -9.59
CA ILE A 234 -24.85 17.86 -9.84
C ILE A 234 -23.53 17.50 -10.50
N LEU A 235 -23.08 18.34 -11.44
CA LEU A 235 -21.86 18.12 -12.22
C LEU A 235 -20.70 19.00 -11.72
N ASN A 236 -19.49 18.47 -11.73
CA ASN A 236 -18.26 19.25 -11.52
C ASN A 236 -17.97 20.12 -12.75
N SER A 237 -17.71 21.41 -12.53
CA SER A 237 -17.37 22.35 -13.61
C SER A 237 -15.94 22.28 -14.15
N HIS A 238 -15.08 21.42 -13.59
CA HIS A 238 -13.68 21.28 -13.98
C HIS A 238 -13.37 19.91 -14.61
N GLU A 239 -12.65 19.93 -15.73
CA GLU A 239 -12.13 18.73 -16.40
C GLU A 239 -10.64 18.57 -16.09
N TYR A 240 -10.23 17.36 -15.70
CA TYR A 240 -8.86 17.04 -15.27
C TYR A 240 -8.07 16.19 -16.28
N VAL A 241 -8.72 15.72 -17.36
CA VAL A 241 -8.05 14.99 -18.44
C VAL A 241 -7.72 15.88 -19.62
N ASP A 242 -6.49 15.72 -20.08
CA ASP A 242 -6.00 16.26 -21.34
C ASP A 242 -6.15 15.22 -22.46
N ALA A 243 -7.33 15.20 -23.09
CA ALA A 243 -7.58 14.36 -24.26
C ALA A 243 -8.31 15.14 -25.35
N TYR A 244 -8.11 14.70 -26.60
CA TYR A 244 -8.83 15.24 -27.74
C TYR A 244 -9.16 14.14 -28.76
N ARG A 245 -10.28 14.33 -29.45
CA ARG A 245 -10.70 13.51 -30.59
C ARG A 245 -10.55 14.33 -31.87
N LYS A 246 -9.88 13.73 -32.86
CA LYS A 246 -9.80 14.25 -34.23
C LYS A 246 -10.74 13.43 -35.12
N TYR A 247 -11.63 14.13 -35.82
CA TYR A 247 -12.49 13.55 -36.86
C TYR A 247 -11.93 13.96 -38.21
N ARG A 248 -11.80 12.99 -39.11
CA ARG A 248 -11.35 13.22 -40.49
C ARG A 248 -12.36 12.61 -41.44
N TYR A 249 -13.12 13.46 -42.12
CA TYR A 249 -14.13 13.06 -43.10
C TYR A 249 -13.57 13.17 -44.51
N GLU A 250 -13.54 12.05 -45.22
CA GLU A 250 -12.99 11.90 -46.56
C GLU A 250 -14.08 11.36 -47.49
N LYS A 251 -14.44 12.07 -48.56
CA LYS A 251 -15.38 11.53 -49.56
C LYS A 251 -14.65 10.52 -50.45
N VAL A 252 -15.20 9.32 -50.59
CA VAL A 252 -14.67 8.27 -51.46
C VAL A 252 -15.14 8.55 -52.89
N ASP A 253 -14.21 8.53 -53.83
CA ASP A 253 -14.50 8.79 -55.25
C ASP A 253 -15.02 7.51 -55.92
N ILE A 254 -16.35 7.37 -55.97
CA ILE A 254 -17.03 6.24 -56.61
C ILE A 254 -18.33 6.73 -57.28
N PRO A 255 -18.55 6.40 -58.57
CA PRO A 255 -19.81 6.72 -59.24
C PRO A 255 -20.95 5.83 -58.72
N LEU A 256 -22.16 6.40 -58.64
CA LEU A 256 -23.36 5.66 -58.28
C LEU A 256 -23.77 4.72 -59.43
N VAL A 257 -24.17 3.50 -59.09
CA VAL A 257 -24.76 2.53 -60.02
C VAL A 257 -26.23 2.89 -60.20
N ASN A 258 -26.65 3.18 -61.44
CA ASN A 258 -28.03 3.55 -61.80
C ASN A 258 -28.64 4.67 -60.93
N ASP A 259 -27.83 5.67 -60.53
CA ASP A 259 -28.22 6.74 -59.62
C ASP A 259 -28.83 6.25 -58.28
N SER A 260 -28.55 5.01 -57.89
CA SER A 260 -29.10 4.36 -56.71
C SER A 260 -28.00 4.03 -55.69
N MET A 261 -28.12 4.61 -54.49
CA MET A 261 -27.24 4.29 -53.36
C MET A 261 -27.34 2.81 -52.96
N THR A 262 -28.53 2.23 -52.99
CA THR A 262 -28.77 0.84 -52.59
C THR A 262 -28.10 -0.16 -53.53
N GLU A 263 -28.18 0.08 -54.85
CA GLU A 263 -27.50 -0.77 -55.84
C GLU A 263 -25.98 -0.64 -55.74
N THR A 264 -25.50 0.57 -55.47
CA THR A 264 -24.07 0.83 -55.26
C THR A 264 -23.54 0.13 -54.00
N VAL A 265 -24.27 0.16 -52.89
CA VAL A 265 -23.91 -0.59 -51.66
C VAL A 265 -23.85 -2.09 -51.97
N ASN A 266 -24.84 -2.65 -52.66
CA ASN A 266 -24.86 -4.07 -53.01
C ASN A 266 -23.67 -4.46 -53.91
N ALA A 267 -23.29 -3.59 -54.85
CA ALA A 267 -22.12 -3.77 -55.69
C ALA A 267 -20.80 -3.69 -54.89
N ILE A 268 -20.70 -2.78 -53.92
CA ILE A 268 -19.55 -2.67 -53.01
C ILE A 268 -19.43 -3.92 -52.15
N MET A 269 -20.53 -4.41 -51.57
CA MET A 269 -20.52 -5.62 -50.74
C MET A 269 -20.08 -6.85 -51.54
N LYS A 270 -20.53 -7.01 -52.79
CA LYS A 270 -20.06 -8.09 -53.70
C LYS A 270 -18.57 -8.00 -54.03
N LYS A 271 -17.97 -6.81 -54.00
CA LYS A 271 -16.55 -6.56 -54.27
C LYS A 271 -15.67 -6.63 -53.01
N GLY A 272 -16.22 -7.01 -51.85
CA GLY A 272 -15.47 -7.14 -50.59
C GLY A 272 -15.63 -5.96 -49.63
N GLY A 273 -16.71 -5.18 -49.75
CA GLY A 273 -17.17 -4.25 -48.71
C GLY A 273 -16.16 -3.17 -48.32
N ALA A 274 -15.85 -3.08 -47.03
CA ALA A 274 -14.87 -2.13 -46.49
C ALA A 274 -13.47 -2.30 -47.10
N SER A 275 -13.07 -3.52 -47.46
CA SER A 275 -11.76 -3.79 -48.06
C SER A 275 -11.64 -3.17 -49.45
N TYR A 276 -12.71 -3.20 -50.25
CA TYR A 276 -12.77 -2.53 -51.54
C TYR A 276 -12.75 -1.00 -51.38
N LEU A 277 -13.57 -0.45 -50.50
CA LEU A 277 -13.63 1.00 -50.26
C LEU A 277 -12.29 1.61 -49.80
N LYS A 278 -11.44 0.84 -49.10
CA LYS A 278 -10.10 1.28 -48.69
C LYS A 278 -9.13 1.47 -49.86
N THR A 279 -9.37 0.83 -51.01
CA THR A 279 -8.48 0.88 -52.19
C THR A 279 -8.76 2.08 -53.09
N LEU A 280 -9.91 2.74 -52.93
CA LEU A 280 -10.36 3.82 -53.79
C LEU A 280 -9.75 5.18 -53.38
N PRO A 281 -9.53 6.09 -54.34
CA PRO A 281 -9.06 7.43 -54.04
C PRO A 281 -10.11 8.22 -53.24
N VAL A 282 -9.63 9.12 -52.39
CA VAL A 282 -10.47 9.97 -51.54
C VAL A 282 -10.20 11.45 -51.82
N GLN A 283 -11.23 12.27 -51.70
CA GLN A 283 -11.14 13.73 -51.76
C GLN A 283 -10.50 14.31 -50.48
N PRO A 284 -9.96 15.55 -50.53
CA PRO A 284 -9.32 16.18 -49.38
C PRO A 284 -10.22 16.19 -48.14
N ALA A 285 -9.64 15.80 -47.00
CA ALA A 285 -10.38 15.58 -45.77
C ALA A 285 -10.77 16.89 -45.08
N LYS A 286 -11.99 16.95 -44.55
CA LYS A 286 -12.34 17.97 -43.54
C LYS A 286 -12.00 17.43 -42.15
N VAL A 287 -11.22 18.19 -41.38
CA VAL A 287 -10.73 17.79 -40.06
C VAL A 287 -11.36 18.65 -38.97
N TYR A 288 -11.91 18.00 -37.95
CA TYR A 288 -12.41 18.63 -36.74
C TYR A 288 -11.61 18.10 -35.55
N LYS A 289 -11.30 18.98 -34.59
CA LYS A 289 -10.63 18.60 -33.34
C LYS A 289 -11.48 19.10 -32.18
N ILE A 290 -11.87 18.18 -31.30
CA ILE A 290 -12.66 18.47 -30.10
C ILE A 290 -11.87 18.00 -28.89
N THR A 291 -11.77 18.83 -27.87
CA THR A 291 -11.12 18.50 -26.60
C THR A 291 -12.14 18.10 -25.52
N THR A 292 -11.71 17.32 -24.53
CA THR A 292 -12.53 17.01 -23.35
C THR A 292 -12.88 18.27 -22.57
N SER A 293 -11.98 19.24 -22.49
CA SER A 293 -12.21 20.54 -21.84
C SER A 293 -13.31 21.36 -22.52
N GLU A 294 -13.33 21.39 -23.87
CA GLU A 294 -14.42 22.04 -24.62
C GLU A 294 -15.76 21.32 -24.40
N THR A 295 -15.74 19.98 -24.40
CA THR A 295 -16.93 19.15 -24.14
C THR A 295 -17.53 19.42 -22.76
N SER A 296 -16.69 19.38 -21.71
CA SER A 296 -17.12 19.65 -20.34
C SER A 296 -17.70 21.06 -20.18
N LYS A 297 -17.10 22.07 -20.83
CA LYS A 297 -17.61 23.45 -20.82
C LYS A 297 -18.97 23.57 -21.50
N GLU A 298 -19.16 22.88 -22.63
CA GLU A 298 -20.45 22.90 -23.33
C GLU A 298 -21.53 22.21 -22.51
N LEU A 299 -21.24 21.04 -21.94
CA LEU A 299 -22.17 20.34 -21.03
C LEU A 299 -22.56 21.22 -19.84
N VAL A 300 -21.60 21.90 -19.22
CA VAL A 300 -21.86 22.85 -18.12
C VAL A 300 -22.74 24.00 -18.59
N ASN A 301 -22.48 24.57 -19.77
CA ASN A 301 -23.30 25.65 -20.32
C ASN A 301 -24.73 25.18 -20.62
N ASP A 302 -24.89 23.97 -21.14
CA ASP A 302 -26.20 23.39 -21.43
C ASP A 302 -27.03 23.16 -20.17
N ILE A 303 -26.39 22.69 -19.09
CA ILE A 303 -27.05 22.54 -17.78
C ILE A 303 -27.48 23.92 -17.25
N LEU A 304 -26.60 24.92 -17.29
CA LEU A 304 -26.91 26.27 -16.78
C LEU A 304 -28.05 26.95 -17.55
N LYS A 305 -28.17 26.67 -18.86
CA LYS A 305 -29.22 27.22 -19.74
C LYS A 305 -30.49 26.38 -19.77
N GLY A 306 -30.46 25.14 -19.29
CA GLY A 306 -31.57 24.18 -19.43
C GLY A 306 -31.74 23.64 -20.86
N THR A 307 -30.65 23.61 -21.65
CA THR A 307 -30.65 23.19 -23.06
C THR A 307 -30.09 21.78 -23.28
N VAL A 308 -29.86 21.01 -22.21
CA VAL A 308 -29.41 19.62 -22.28
C VAL A 308 -30.37 18.82 -23.17
N PRO A 309 -29.90 18.16 -24.26
CA PRO A 309 -30.76 17.42 -25.17
C PRO A 309 -31.62 16.38 -24.45
N THR A 310 -32.94 16.45 -24.61
CA THR A 310 -33.86 15.47 -24.03
C THR A 310 -33.80 14.18 -24.81
N LYS A 311 -33.39 13.10 -24.14
CA LYS A 311 -33.38 11.76 -24.77
C LYS A 311 -34.83 11.30 -25.07
N PRO A 312 -35.05 10.53 -26.16
CA PRO A 312 -36.38 10.06 -26.55
C PRO A 312 -37.13 9.32 -25.43
N THR A 313 -38.46 9.35 -25.45
CA THR A 313 -39.30 8.60 -24.49
C THR A 313 -38.95 7.10 -24.53
N GLY A 314 -38.69 6.49 -23.37
CA GLY A 314 -38.27 5.08 -23.25
C GLY A 314 -36.76 4.84 -23.33
N SER A 315 -35.94 5.87 -23.58
CA SER A 315 -34.47 5.77 -23.50
C SER A 315 -33.96 5.83 -22.06
N PHE A 316 -32.84 5.15 -21.80
CA PHE A 316 -32.19 5.10 -20.50
C PHE A 316 -30.69 4.84 -20.67
N ASP A 317 -29.93 5.15 -19.63
CA ASP A 317 -28.49 5.01 -19.53
C ASP A 317 -28.12 3.77 -18.73
N TRP A 318 -27.07 3.08 -19.19
CA TRP A 318 -26.54 1.90 -18.53
C TRP A 318 -25.29 2.24 -17.75
N MET A 319 -25.15 1.66 -16.55
CA MET A 319 -23.91 1.73 -15.78
C MET A 319 -23.22 0.37 -15.75
N TYR A 320 -22.22 0.21 -16.60
CA TYR A 320 -21.53 -1.07 -16.78
C TYR A 320 -20.41 -1.30 -15.76
N LEU A 321 -19.70 -0.25 -15.35
CA LEU A 321 -18.40 -0.35 -14.67
C LEU A 321 -18.47 0.06 -13.21
N LYS A 322 -17.98 -0.81 -12.33
CA LYS A 322 -17.84 -0.58 -10.88
C LYS A 322 -16.48 0.00 -10.52
N PRO A 323 -16.37 0.75 -9.40
CA PRO A 323 -15.08 1.20 -8.87
C PRO A 323 -14.20 0.01 -8.46
N SER A 324 -12.90 0.24 -8.48
CA SER A 324 -11.90 -0.73 -8.02
C SER A 324 -10.65 -0.01 -7.50
N ALA A 325 -10.01 -0.62 -6.50
CA ALA A 325 -8.77 -0.13 -5.91
C ALA A 325 -7.54 -0.63 -6.68
N VAL A 326 -6.41 0.03 -6.46
CA VAL A 326 -5.09 -0.39 -6.93
C VAL A 326 -4.50 -1.35 -5.90
N GLU A 327 -4.00 -2.50 -6.35
CA GLU A 327 -3.36 -3.49 -5.47
C GLU A 327 -1.85 -3.23 -5.40
N TYR A 328 -1.38 -2.84 -4.20
CA TYR A 328 0.02 -2.54 -3.91
C TYR A 328 0.73 -3.77 -3.29
N GLN A 329 2.03 -3.89 -3.60
CA GLN A 329 2.94 -4.82 -2.93
C GLN A 329 4.21 -4.08 -2.48
N THR A 330 4.78 -4.47 -1.34
CA THR A 330 6.01 -3.87 -0.84
C THR A 330 7.20 -4.17 -1.74
N LEU A 331 8.06 -3.18 -1.96
CA LEU A 331 9.26 -3.30 -2.79
C LEU A 331 10.44 -2.63 -2.09
N THR A 332 11.65 -3.15 -2.29
CA THR A 332 12.86 -2.48 -1.79
C THR A 332 13.12 -1.21 -2.59
N SER A 333 13.31 -0.08 -1.91
CA SER A 333 13.57 1.19 -2.59
C SER A 333 14.96 1.24 -3.23
N PRO A 334 15.08 1.64 -4.51
CA PRO A 334 16.39 1.82 -5.16
C PRO A 334 17.19 2.97 -4.53
N TYR A 335 16.50 3.95 -3.92
CA TYR A 335 17.10 5.11 -3.27
C TYR A 335 16.48 5.35 -1.89
N ALA A 336 16.70 4.40 -0.97
CA ALA A 336 16.15 4.42 0.39
C ALA A 336 16.54 5.66 1.22
N THR A 337 17.60 6.38 0.83
CA THR A 337 18.01 7.64 1.48
C THR A 337 17.02 8.78 1.24
N ARG A 338 16.36 8.80 0.08
CA ARG A 338 15.36 9.82 -0.29
C ARG A 338 13.94 9.31 -0.15
N TRP A 339 13.70 8.07 -0.55
CA TRP A 339 12.39 7.44 -0.50
C TRP A 339 12.47 6.12 0.26
N PRO A 340 12.19 6.11 1.56
CA PRO A 340 12.31 4.88 2.35
C PRO A 340 11.17 3.88 2.11
N PHE A 341 10.03 4.37 1.63
CA PHE A 341 8.86 3.55 1.29
C PHE A 341 8.78 3.41 -0.23
N ALA A 342 8.82 2.18 -0.71
CA ALA A 342 8.64 1.83 -2.11
C ALA A 342 7.64 0.68 -2.25
N TYR A 343 6.74 0.82 -3.22
CA TYR A 343 5.71 -0.15 -3.53
C TYR A 343 5.67 -0.40 -5.04
N GLN A 344 5.09 -1.51 -5.45
CA GLN A 344 4.80 -1.81 -6.85
C GLN A 344 3.32 -2.13 -7.03
N VAL A 345 2.78 -1.75 -8.19
CA VAL A 345 1.39 -2.05 -8.55
C VAL A 345 1.31 -3.42 -9.21
N THR A 346 0.26 -4.19 -8.91
CA THR A 346 0.01 -5.49 -9.55
C THR A 346 -0.81 -5.32 -10.84
N PRO A 347 -0.26 -5.65 -12.03
CA PRO A 347 -1.02 -5.63 -13.28
C PRO A 347 -2.22 -6.59 -13.26
N GLN A 348 -3.32 -6.18 -13.87
CA GLN A 348 -4.55 -6.96 -13.95
C GLN A 348 -4.89 -7.27 -15.42
N GLU A 349 -5.22 -8.53 -15.73
CA GLU A 349 -5.77 -8.92 -17.03
C GLU A 349 -7.31 -8.86 -16.99
N VAL A 350 -7.91 -8.32 -18.05
CA VAL A 350 -9.36 -8.26 -18.19
C VAL A 350 -9.88 -9.63 -18.66
N PRO A 351 -10.87 -10.23 -17.98
CA PRO A 351 -11.50 -11.48 -18.41
C PRO A 351 -12.05 -11.41 -19.85
N LYS A 352 -12.06 -12.53 -20.58
CA LYS A 352 -12.44 -12.55 -22.01
C LYS A 352 -13.92 -12.23 -22.25
N ASP A 353 -14.75 -12.57 -21.29
CA ASP A 353 -16.19 -12.32 -21.20
C ASP A 353 -16.55 -10.83 -21.02
N VAL A 354 -15.61 -10.01 -20.54
CA VAL A 354 -15.81 -8.57 -20.39
C VAL A 354 -15.49 -7.86 -21.71
N LEU A 355 -16.47 -7.09 -22.22
CA LEU A 355 -16.40 -6.37 -23.49
C LEU A 355 -15.62 -5.04 -23.41
N LEU A 356 -14.42 -5.06 -22.84
CA LEU A 356 -13.52 -3.91 -22.83
C LEU A 356 -12.46 -4.04 -23.93
N ALA A 357 -12.17 -2.91 -24.60
CA ALA A 357 -11.20 -2.85 -25.69
C ALA A 357 -9.76 -3.08 -25.20
N LYS A 358 -9.41 -2.47 -24.05
CA LYS A 358 -8.11 -2.66 -23.39
C LYS A 358 -8.15 -3.93 -22.54
N ARG A 359 -7.13 -4.79 -22.68
CA ARG A 359 -7.09 -6.13 -22.07
C ARG A 359 -6.19 -6.25 -20.84
N THR A 360 -5.40 -5.22 -20.56
CA THR A 360 -4.53 -5.15 -19.37
C THR A 360 -4.57 -3.76 -18.77
N MET A 361 -4.70 -3.69 -17.45
CA MET A 361 -4.97 -2.47 -16.68
C MET A 361 -4.24 -2.52 -15.33
N TYR A 362 -4.18 -1.39 -14.61
CA TYR A 362 -3.59 -1.32 -13.27
C TYR A 362 -4.61 -1.57 -12.15
N ARG A 363 -5.90 -1.61 -12.50
CA ARG A 363 -7.00 -1.93 -11.59
C ARG A 363 -7.82 -3.08 -12.11
N LYS A 364 -8.46 -3.82 -11.21
CA LYS A 364 -9.32 -4.95 -11.56
C LYS A 364 -10.61 -4.45 -12.22
N ALA A 365 -10.80 -4.75 -13.50
CA ALA A 365 -12.05 -4.45 -14.19
C ALA A 365 -13.22 -5.19 -13.51
N ARG A 366 -14.23 -4.44 -13.07
CA ARG A 366 -15.42 -4.98 -12.40
C ARG A 366 -16.67 -4.44 -13.07
N SER A 367 -17.57 -5.33 -13.50
CA SER A 367 -18.83 -4.94 -14.12
C SER A 367 -20.05 -5.20 -13.23
N PHE A 368 -21.16 -4.57 -13.57
CA PHE A 368 -22.48 -5.02 -13.13
C PHE A 368 -22.92 -6.21 -14.01
N GLY A 369 -23.18 -7.38 -13.41
CA GLY A 369 -23.62 -8.58 -14.12
C GLY A 369 -22.52 -9.39 -14.84
N ASP A 370 -22.91 -10.55 -15.38
CA ASP A 370 -22.11 -11.38 -16.29
C ASP A 370 -22.36 -10.89 -17.73
N THR A 371 -21.35 -10.22 -18.31
CA THR A 371 -21.43 -9.41 -19.53
C THR A 371 -21.73 -10.21 -20.80
N SER A 372 -21.87 -11.53 -20.70
CA SER A 372 -22.11 -12.40 -21.85
C SER A 372 -23.58 -12.81 -22.06
N ILE A 373 -24.45 -12.79 -21.02
CA ILE A 373 -25.79 -13.41 -21.12
C ILE A 373 -26.92 -12.66 -20.35
N ASN A 374 -26.63 -11.84 -19.32
CA ASN A 374 -27.70 -11.25 -18.48
C ASN A 374 -27.57 -9.74 -18.23
N LEU A 375 -28.15 -8.93 -19.13
CA LEU A 375 -28.24 -7.46 -18.97
C LEU A 375 -29.26 -7.00 -17.91
N LYS A 376 -30.06 -7.89 -17.31
CA LYS A 376 -31.07 -7.49 -16.31
C LYS A 376 -30.45 -6.97 -15.02
N SER A 377 -29.23 -7.38 -14.69
CA SER A 377 -28.53 -6.94 -13.48
C SER A 377 -27.73 -5.64 -13.64
N VAL A 378 -27.72 -5.04 -14.83
CA VAL A 378 -27.05 -3.75 -15.07
C VAL A 378 -28.01 -2.62 -14.68
N PRO A 379 -27.63 -1.70 -13.79
CA PRO A 379 -28.50 -0.61 -13.40
C PRO A 379 -28.85 0.28 -14.59
N LYS A 380 -30.14 0.57 -14.74
CA LYS A 380 -30.67 1.51 -15.73
C LYS A 380 -31.04 2.82 -15.04
N MET A 381 -30.61 3.93 -15.61
CA MET A 381 -30.86 5.24 -15.04
C MET A 381 -31.24 6.27 -16.08
N LYS A 382 -31.89 7.34 -15.63
CA LYS A 382 -32.08 8.57 -16.39
C LYS A 382 -31.44 9.71 -15.60
N LEU A 383 -30.51 10.40 -16.24
CA LEU A 383 -29.78 11.48 -15.60
C LEU A 383 -30.61 12.77 -15.59
N ASN A 384 -30.82 13.34 -14.42
CA ASN A 384 -31.47 14.63 -14.24
C ASN A 384 -30.47 15.63 -13.65
N PHE A 385 -29.87 16.47 -14.51
CA PHE A 385 -28.92 17.49 -14.09
C PHE A 385 -29.65 18.65 -13.39
N ILE A 386 -29.45 18.82 -12.09
CA ILE A 386 -30.09 19.88 -11.29
C ILE A 386 -29.15 21.06 -11.00
N GLY A 387 -27.83 20.90 -11.20
CA GLY A 387 -26.88 21.96 -10.97
C GLY A 387 -25.42 21.62 -11.26
N VAL A 388 -24.56 22.62 -11.08
CA VAL A 388 -23.11 22.54 -11.32
C VAL A 388 -22.35 23.11 -10.14
N PHE A 389 -21.32 22.41 -9.65
CA PHE A 389 -20.46 22.87 -8.56
C PHE A 389 -19.02 23.12 -9.01
N ASP A 390 -18.33 23.97 -8.25
CA ASP A 390 -16.93 24.33 -8.48
C ASP A 390 -16.05 23.81 -7.33
N PRO A 391 -15.22 22.79 -7.56
CA PRO A 391 -14.41 22.18 -6.51
C PRO A 391 -13.42 23.17 -5.89
N GLN A 392 -13.00 24.22 -6.61
CA GLN A 392 -12.07 25.23 -6.08
C GLN A 392 -12.67 26.09 -4.96
N LYS A 393 -14.01 26.13 -4.86
CA LYS A 393 -14.76 26.91 -3.86
C LYS A 393 -15.14 26.10 -2.62
N LEU A 394 -14.75 24.82 -2.54
CA LEU A 394 -14.99 23.99 -1.36
C LEU A 394 -14.21 24.50 -0.15
N ASN A 395 -14.81 24.36 1.03
CA ASN A 395 -14.21 24.71 2.32
C ASN A 395 -13.33 23.56 2.83
N ILE A 396 -12.18 23.36 2.20
CA ILE A 396 -11.19 22.33 2.55
C ILE A 396 -9.82 22.95 2.79
N SER A 397 -8.96 22.26 3.55
CA SER A 397 -7.56 22.70 3.71
C SER A 397 -6.85 22.67 2.36
N LYS A 398 -6.24 23.80 1.98
CA LYS A 398 -5.44 23.97 0.75
C LYS A 398 -3.95 24.06 1.03
N ASP A 399 -3.53 23.88 2.29
CA ASP A 399 -2.13 23.93 2.70
C ASP A 399 -1.41 22.63 2.28
N PRO A 400 -0.39 22.66 1.42
CA PRO A 400 0.32 21.46 0.96
C PRO A 400 0.88 20.57 2.07
N LEU A 401 1.11 21.10 3.28
CA LEU A 401 1.68 20.36 4.41
C LEU A 401 0.64 19.58 5.22
N THR A 402 -0.64 19.93 5.07
CA THR A 402 -1.79 19.34 5.78
C THR A 402 -2.94 18.92 4.87
N GLU A 403 -2.79 19.15 3.56
CA GLU A 403 -3.73 18.73 2.53
C GLU A 403 -3.84 17.20 2.58
N LEU A 404 -4.86 16.72 3.29
CA LEU A 404 -5.35 15.37 3.10
C LEU A 404 -5.89 15.31 1.67
N PRO A 405 -5.47 14.34 0.86
CA PRO A 405 -6.05 14.10 -0.46
C PRO A 405 -7.60 14.03 -0.38
N MET A 406 -8.28 15.09 -0.81
CA MET A 406 -9.73 15.09 -1.03
C MET A 406 -10.00 14.49 -2.41
N GLU A 407 -9.68 13.20 -2.56
CA GLU A 407 -9.73 12.48 -3.84
C GLU A 407 -11.14 12.29 -4.40
N THR A 408 -12.13 12.63 -3.59
CA THR A 408 -13.53 12.83 -3.99
C THR A 408 -13.71 14.03 -4.92
N TYR A 409 -12.84 15.04 -4.84
CA TYR A 409 -13.00 16.33 -5.54
C TYR A 409 -11.80 16.74 -6.38
N PHE A 410 -10.60 16.25 -6.05
CA PHE A 410 -9.35 16.54 -6.75
C PHE A 410 -8.63 15.24 -7.11
N PRO A 411 -7.96 15.16 -8.27
CA PRO A 411 -7.17 13.98 -8.62
C PRO A 411 -5.96 13.82 -7.69
N ALA A 412 -5.55 12.58 -7.45
CA ALA A 412 -4.31 12.27 -6.77
C ALA A 412 -3.09 12.84 -7.54
N LYS A 413 -2.14 13.41 -6.81
CA LYS A 413 -0.89 13.97 -7.37
C LYS A 413 0.14 12.85 -7.50
N ALA A 414 0.81 12.76 -8.65
CA ALA A 414 1.99 11.91 -8.80
C ALA A 414 3.00 12.55 -9.75
N GLN A 415 4.28 12.29 -9.52
CA GLN A 415 5.34 12.81 -10.38
C GLN A 415 6.27 11.71 -10.86
N TRP A 416 6.59 11.70 -12.13
CA TRP A 416 7.50 10.74 -12.75
C TRP A 416 8.94 11.13 -12.48
N VAL A 417 9.65 10.31 -11.71
CA VAL A 417 10.98 10.62 -11.18
C VAL A 417 12.08 9.76 -11.77
N MET A 418 11.79 8.52 -12.16
CA MET A 418 12.77 7.64 -12.79
C MET A 418 12.14 6.80 -13.90
N ASP A 419 12.91 6.56 -14.96
CA ASP A 419 12.50 5.68 -16.05
C ASP A 419 12.60 4.19 -15.68
N LYS A 420 12.23 3.31 -16.61
CA LYS A 420 12.30 1.85 -16.44
C LYS A 420 13.69 1.30 -16.11
N ASN A 421 14.75 2.04 -16.47
CA ASN A 421 16.15 1.69 -16.24
C ASN A 421 16.70 2.38 -14.97
N GLU A 422 15.82 2.92 -14.12
CA GLU A 422 16.18 3.60 -12.87
C GLU A 422 17.01 4.88 -13.08
N ARG A 423 16.94 5.46 -14.28
CA ARG A 423 17.60 6.73 -14.58
C ARG A 423 16.67 7.88 -14.18
N PRO A 424 17.17 8.92 -13.49
CA PRO A 424 16.35 10.04 -13.06
C PRO A 424 15.81 10.83 -14.27
N VAL A 425 14.55 11.22 -14.19
CA VAL A 425 13.87 12.07 -15.17
C VAL A 425 14.03 13.52 -14.74
N ASN A 426 14.66 14.35 -15.58
CA ASN A 426 14.90 15.76 -15.30
C ASN A 426 14.55 16.64 -16.53
N PRO A 427 13.63 17.62 -16.42
CA PRO A 427 12.82 17.95 -15.26
C PRO A 427 11.80 16.86 -14.92
N VAL A 428 11.48 16.73 -13.64
CA VAL A 428 10.40 15.86 -13.15
C VAL A 428 9.09 16.29 -13.82
N ARG A 429 8.28 15.31 -14.28
CA ARG A 429 7.00 15.57 -14.97
C ARG A 429 5.84 15.10 -14.10
N ASP A 430 4.75 15.86 -14.08
CA ASP A 430 3.52 15.45 -13.40
C ASP A 430 2.79 14.38 -14.23
N VAL A 431 2.34 13.33 -13.55
CA VAL A 431 1.48 12.30 -14.13
C VAL A 431 0.04 12.82 -14.07
N LYS A 432 -0.69 12.70 -15.18
CA LYS A 432 -2.05 13.21 -15.32
C LYS A 432 -3.08 12.09 -15.22
N PRO A 433 -4.29 12.36 -14.68
CA PRO A 433 -5.39 11.41 -14.74
C PRO A 433 -5.73 11.03 -16.17
N THR A 434 -6.29 9.84 -16.38
CA THR A 434 -6.66 9.37 -17.71
C THR A 434 -8.17 9.23 -17.88
N ASN A 435 -8.63 8.97 -19.11
CA ASN A 435 -10.06 8.81 -19.43
C ASN A 435 -10.48 7.34 -19.31
N ASP A 436 -9.60 6.50 -18.78
CA ASP A 436 -9.81 5.08 -18.50
C ASP A 436 -10.07 4.90 -16.99
N PRO A 437 -11.26 4.41 -16.60
CA PRO A 437 -11.63 4.26 -15.19
C PRO A 437 -10.80 3.22 -14.41
N TYR A 438 -10.01 2.38 -15.10
CA TYR A 438 -9.18 1.33 -14.50
C TYR A 438 -7.68 1.58 -14.65
N ASP A 439 -7.31 2.78 -15.04
CA ASP A 439 -5.92 3.20 -15.08
C ASP A 439 -5.36 3.49 -13.68
N PHE A 440 -4.06 3.75 -13.60
CA PHE A 440 -3.38 4.02 -12.35
C PHE A 440 -3.92 5.31 -11.67
N LEU A 441 -3.84 6.45 -12.37
CA LEU A 441 -4.45 7.70 -11.91
C LEU A 441 -5.82 7.91 -12.55
N THR A 442 -6.87 7.83 -11.74
CA THR A 442 -8.25 8.08 -12.12
C THR A 442 -8.66 9.52 -11.79
N LYS A 443 -9.70 10.01 -12.47
CA LYS A 443 -10.35 11.27 -12.13
C LYS A 443 -11.08 11.17 -10.78
N PRO A 444 -11.27 12.30 -10.07
CA PRO A 444 -12.24 12.34 -8.99
C PRO A 444 -13.67 12.14 -9.53
N PRO A 445 -14.63 11.74 -8.68
CA PRO A 445 -16.05 11.79 -9.02
C PRO A 445 -16.48 13.18 -9.50
N SER A 446 -16.76 13.31 -10.81
CA SER A 446 -17.27 14.56 -11.39
C SER A 446 -18.79 14.64 -11.41
N MET A 447 -19.51 13.58 -11.05
CA MET A 447 -20.97 13.60 -10.90
C MET A 447 -21.36 13.14 -9.50
N LEU A 448 -22.15 13.94 -8.80
CA LEU A 448 -22.64 13.63 -7.47
C LEU A 448 -24.16 13.52 -7.49
N THR A 449 -24.69 12.51 -6.81
CA THR A 449 -26.12 12.27 -6.63
C THR A 449 -26.45 12.05 -5.16
N THR A 450 -27.72 11.88 -4.82
CA THR A 450 -28.16 11.61 -3.45
C THR A 450 -27.88 10.18 -3.03
N LEU A 451 -27.74 9.98 -1.72
CA LEU A 451 -27.48 8.67 -1.14
C LEU A 451 -28.63 7.69 -1.41
N ASP A 452 -29.88 8.17 -1.45
CA ASP A 452 -31.05 7.37 -1.83
C ASP A 452 -30.89 6.75 -3.23
N ALA A 453 -30.49 7.56 -4.22
CA ALA A 453 -30.21 7.07 -5.57
C ALA A 453 -29.09 6.01 -5.59
N ALA A 454 -28.06 6.18 -4.75
CA ALA A 454 -27.00 5.19 -4.63
C ALA A 454 -27.52 3.84 -4.11
N PHE A 455 -28.39 3.82 -3.09
CA PHE A 455 -29.00 2.59 -2.59
C PHE A 455 -29.91 1.93 -3.63
N LYS A 456 -30.64 2.70 -4.45
CA LYS A 456 -31.45 2.14 -5.55
C LYS A 456 -30.59 1.49 -6.64
N LEU A 457 -29.44 2.07 -6.97
CA LEU A 457 -28.54 1.55 -8.01
C LEU A 457 -27.62 0.42 -7.53
N ARG A 458 -27.20 0.44 -6.25
CA ARG A 458 -26.16 -0.47 -5.71
C ARG A 458 -26.70 -1.52 -4.74
N GLY A 459 -27.91 -1.35 -4.22
CA GLY A 459 -28.49 -2.19 -3.17
C GLY A 459 -28.07 -1.78 -1.76
N ASP A 460 -28.29 -2.66 -0.78
CA ASP A 460 -28.27 -2.36 0.65
C ASP A 460 -26.90 -2.01 1.26
N LYS A 461 -25.80 -2.24 0.53
CA LYS A 461 -24.42 -1.96 0.96
C LYS A 461 -23.74 -0.93 0.05
N ALA A 462 -24.47 0.14 -0.29
CA ALA A 462 -24.02 1.15 -1.26
C ALA A 462 -22.87 2.04 -0.77
N ILE A 463 -22.77 2.31 0.55
CA ILE A 463 -21.81 3.28 1.08
C ILE A 463 -20.40 2.69 1.03
N SER A 464 -19.46 3.44 0.46
CA SER A 464 -18.06 3.07 0.29
C SER A 464 -17.20 3.51 1.47
N ALA A 465 -17.41 4.73 1.98
CA ALA A 465 -16.71 5.26 3.15
C ALA A 465 -17.58 6.30 3.86
N ILE A 466 -17.31 6.55 5.15
CA ILE A 466 -17.96 7.63 5.92
C ILE A 466 -16.86 8.50 6.53
N ARG A 467 -16.89 9.79 6.23
CA ARG A 467 -15.99 10.80 6.78
C ARG A 467 -16.65 11.45 7.99
N VAL A 468 -15.95 11.51 9.13
CA VAL A 468 -16.54 11.87 10.43
C VAL A 468 -15.74 13.00 11.08
N ASN A 469 -16.45 14.01 11.57
CA ASN A 469 -15.92 15.06 12.45
C ASN A 469 -16.40 14.83 13.89
N VAL A 470 -15.50 15.02 14.85
CA VAL A 470 -15.72 14.78 16.27
C VAL A 470 -15.81 16.11 17.03
N LYS A 471 -16.75 16.21 17.96
CA LYS A 471 -16.97 17.45 18.71
C LYS A 471 -15.81 17.74 19.66
N GLY A 472 -15.32 18.98 19.67
CA GLY A 472 -14.39 19.47 20.70
C GLY A 472 -12.95 18.94 20.60
N VAL A 473 -12.51 18.59 19.39
CA VAL A 473 -11.12 18.16 19.09
C VAL A 473 -10.31 19.25 18.39
N GLU A 474 -10.77 20.50 18.41
CA GLU A 474 -10.15 21.65 17.71
C GLU A 474 -8.72 21.96 18.20
N ALA A 475 -8.43 21.70 19.47
CA ALA A 475 -7.12 21.92 20.05
C ALA A 475 -6.26 20.65 19.97
N MET A 476 -5.01 20.79 19.53
CA MET A 476 -4.02 19.72 19.51
C MET A 476 -3.53 19.44 20.94
N ASN A 477 -4.09 18.42 21.58
CA ASN A 477 -3.67 17.96 22.90
C ASN A 477 -4.00 16.47 23.12
N GLU A 478 -3.49 15.91 24.23
CA GLU A 478 -3.71 14.50 24.60
C GLU A 478 -5.20 14.18 24.86
N THR A 479 -6.01 15.16 25.26
CA THR A 479 -7.46 14.98 25.50
C THR A 479 -8.21 14.76 24.18
N SER A 480 -7.90 15.57 23.16
CA SER A 480 -8.45 15.44 21.80
C SER A 480 -8.04 14.11 21.18
N GLU A 481 -6.77 13.70 21.33
CA GLU A 481 -6.29 12.39 20.84
C GLU A 481 -7.06 11.23 21.46
N LYS A 482 -7.20 11.21 22.79
CA LYS A 482 -7.96 10.16 23.50
C LYS A 482 -9.42 10.17 23.09
N LYS A 483 -10.01 11.34 22.86
CA LYS A 483 -11.39 11.48 22.40
C LYS A 483 -11.57 10.90 20.99
N LEU A 484 -10.65 11.19 20.06
CA LEU A 484 -10.67 10.63 18.71
C LEU A 484 -10.56 9.11 18.74
N GLN A 485 -9.63 8.57 19.54
CA GLN A 485 -9.45 7.12 19.69
C GLN A 485 -10.69 6.47 20.32
N ALA A 486 -11.31 7.11 21.31
CA ALA A 486 -12.53 6.59 21.94
C ALA A 486 -13.70 6.56 20.96
N VAL A 487 -13.90 7.61 20.16
CA VAL A 487 -14.96 7.65 19.14
C VAL A 487 -14.70 6.66 18.02
N ALA A 488 -13.45 6.54 17.56
CA ALA A 488 -13.02 5.53 16.59
C ALA A 488 -13.38 4.12 17.10
N GLN A 489 -12.94 3.77 18.32
CA GLN A 489 -13.25 2.48 18.94
C GLN A 489 -14.76 2.25 19.11
N GLU A 490 -15.51 3.27 19.54
CA GLU A 490 -16.97 3.18 19.69
C GLU A 490 -17.67 2.90 18.35
N ILE A 491 -17.18 3.48 17.25
CA ILE A 491 -17.67 3.19 15.91
C ILE A 491 -17.37 1.74 15.53
N GLU A 492 -16.15 1.26 15.73
CA GLU A 492 -15.75 -0.13 15.43
C GLU A 492 -16.60 -1.13 16.22
N ASP A 493 -16.73 -0.93 17.54
CA ASP A 493 -17.46 -1.83 18.44
C ASP A 493 -18.96 -1.91 18.09
N LYS A 494 -19.58 -0.79 17.69
CA LYS A 494 -21.02 -0.74 17.38
C LYS A 494 -21.37 -1.17 15.96
N THR A 495 -20.46 -1.02 15.01
CA THR A 495 -20.77 -1.22 13.58
C THR A 495 -20.03 -2.40 12.93
N GLY A 496 -18.94 -2.87 13.57
CA GLY A 496 -18.02 -3.86 13.00
C GLY A 496 -17.23 -3.35 11.80
N LEU A 497 -17.24 -2.04 11.55
CA LEU A 497 -16.44 -1.38 10.50
C LEU A 497 -15.05 -1.06 11.03
N ILE A 498 -14.12 -0.72 10.13
CA ILE A 498 -12.78 -0.25 10.52
C ILE A 498 -12.74 1.27 10.50
N THR A 499 -11.94 1.85 11.40
CA THR A 499 -11.76 3.29 11.49
C THR A 499 -10.29 3.67 11.47
N ASP A 500 -9.99 4.78 10.79
CA ASP A 500 -8.67 5.39 10.80
C ASP A 500 -8.78 6.86 11.21
N VAL A 501 -8.03 7.23 12.25
CA VAL A 501 -7.95 8.63 12.72
C VAL A 501 -7.03 9.40 11.78
N THR A 502 -7.62 10.27 10.95
CA THR A 502 -6.90 11.09 9.97
C THR A 502 -6.50 12.46 10.52
N LEU A 503 -7.12 12.94 11.59
CA LEU A 503 -6.73 14.19 12.23
C LEU A 503 -5.27 14.12 12.72
N GLY A 504 -4.47 15.13 12.39
CA GLY A 504 -3.04 15.14 12.69
C GLY A 504 -2.20 14.19 11.81
N SER A 505 -2.70 13.80 10.64
CA SER A 505 -1.90 13.11 9.62
C SER A 505 -1.14 14.11 8.74
N SER A 506 -0.06 13.66 8.09
CA SER A 506 0.74 14.51 7.19
C SER A 506 1.19 13.75 5.94
N PRO A 507 1.33 14.42 4.79
CA PRO A 507 1.89 13.81 3.58
C PRO A 507 3.32 13.25 3.77
N GLN A 508 3.53 12.05 3.22
CA GLN A 508 4.76 11.29 3.20
C GLN A 508 5.05 10.88 1.76
N LEU A 509 6.20 11.26 1.21
CA LEU A 509 6.56 10.81 -0.13
C LEU A 509 6.90 9.31 -0.13
N ALA A 510 6.27 8.55 -1.02
CA ALA A 510 6.59 7.15 -1.31
C ALA A 510 6.78 6.95 -2.82
N LEU A 511 7.63 5.98 -3.17
CA LEU A 511 7.83 5.55 -4.55
C LEU A 511 6.84 4.45 -4.92
N THR A 512 6.25 4.57 -6.11
CA THR A 512 5.42 3.53 -6.71
C THR A 512 6.07 3.11 -8.04
N TYR A 513 6.33 1.82 -8.20
CA TYR A 513 6.79 1.24 -9.45
C TYR A 513 5.59 0.80 -10.30
N LEU A 514 5.56 1.24 -11.56
CA LEU A 514 4.57 0.88 -12.57
C LEU A 514 5.17 -0.15 -13.54
N PRO A 515 4.89 -1.45 -13.36
CA PRO A 515 5.38 -2.50 -14.26
C PRO A 515 4.71 -2.43 -15.64
N GLY A 516 5.32 -3.05 -16.65
CA GLY A 516 4.79 -3.08 -18.00
C GLY A 516 3.50 -3.89 -18.12
N LEU A 517 2.47 -3.30 -18.73
CA LEU A 517 1.29 -4.02 -19.17
C LEU A 517 1.62 -4.89 -20.41
N LYS A 518 0.74 -5.83 -20.77
CA LYS A 518 0.99 -6.76 -21.89
C LYS A 518 1.16 -6.00 -23.20
N ASN A 519 2.29 -6.21 -23.87
CA ASN A 519 2.74 -5.48 -25.07
C ASN A 519 3.19 -4.02 -24.83
N GLU A 520 3.36 -3.61 -23.58
CA GLU A 520 3.86 -2.28 -23.20
C GLU A 520 5.13 -2.42 -22.35
N SER A 521 6.04 -1.44 -22.45
CA SER A 521 7.20 -1.40 -21.57
C SER A 521 6.83 -0.80 -20.22
N ALA A 522 7.49 -1.22 -19.14
CA ALA A 522 7.34 -0.58 -17.83
C ALA A 522 7.50 0.94 -17.90
N LEU A 523 6.63 1.66 -17.20
CA LEU A 523 6.60 3.12 -17.18
C LEU A 523 7.67 3.69 -16.22
N GLY A 524 8.12 2.89 -15.25
CA GLY A 524 9.19 3.26 -14.31
C GLY A 524 8.65 3.62 -12.94
N TRP A 525 9.26 4.63 -12.31
CA TRP A 525 8.98 5.02 -10.94
C TRP A 525 8.34 6.40 -10.86
N ILE A 526 7.27 6.46 -10.09
CA ILE A 526 6.59 7.70 -9.74
C ILE A 526 6.72 7.94 -8.24
N GLN A 527 6.77 9.20 -7.83
CA GLN A 527 6.62 9.59 -6.44
C GLN A 527 5.19 10.10 -6.20
N GLN A 528 4.63 9.72 -5.06
CA GLN A 528 3.30 10.16 -4.63
C GLN A 528 3.33 10.61 -3.16
N PRO A 529 2.53 11.62 -2.79
CA PRO A 529 2.30 11.97 -1.40
C PRO A 529 1.26 11.02 -0.80
N TRP A 530 1.70 10.12 0.07
CA TRP A 530 0.87 9.21 0.84
C TRP A 530 0.52 9.80 2.20
N ILE A 531 -0.53 9.35 2.87
CA ILE A 531 -0.96 9.92 4.14
C ILE A 531 -0.36 9.11 5.29
N LYS A 532 0.51 9.71 6.11
CA LYS A 532 1.02 9.08 7.33
C LYS A 532 0.15 9.43 8.53
N LEU A 533 -0.55 8.43 9.08
CA LEU A 533 -1.48 8.61 10.19
C LEU A 533 -0.76 8.97 11.50
N GLY A 534 -1.34 9.90 12.26
CA GLY A 534 -0.87 10.28 13.61
C GLY A 534 0.47 11.03 13.65
N SER A 535 0.92 11.58 12.52
CA SER A 535 2.22 12.25 12.39
C SER A 535 2.36 13.47 13.31
N SER A 536 1.40 14.39 13.31
CA SER A 536 1.44 15.62 14.11
C SER A 536 1.45 15.33 15.61
N MET A 537 0.72 14.31 16.05
CA MET A 537 0.69 13.91 17.47
C MET A 537 1.98 13.22 17.89
N ALA A 538 2.54 12.36 17.04
CA ALA A 538 3.86 11.76 17.28
C ALA A 538 4.92 12.86 17.39
N ILE A 539 4.93 13.83 16.47
CA ILE A 539 5.85 14.98 16.50
C ILE A 539 5.63 15.80 17.78
N PHE A 540 4.38 16.11 18.15
CA PHE A 540 4.05 16.86 19.36
C PHE A 540 4.54 16.15 20.63
N GLN A 541 4.25 14.86 20.78
CA GLN A 541 4.69 14.07 21.93
C GLN A 541 6.21 13.96 21.99
N GLU A 542 6.87 13.64 20.88
CA GLU A 542 8.33 13.55 20.79
C GLU A 542 9.01 14.90 21.10
N ALA A 543 8.49 16.00 20.56
CA ALA A 543 9.00 17.34 20.83
C ALA A 543 8.78 17.74 22.30
N LYS A 544 7.59 17.49 22.87
CA LYS A 544 7.29 17.76 24.28
C LYS A 544 8.21 16.97 25.22
N VAL A 545 8.43 15.68 24.96
CA VAL A 545 9.35 14.83 25.74
C VAL A 545 10.79 15.32 25.60
N GLY A 546 11.23 15.64 24.38
CA GLY A 546 12.58 16.16 24.12
C GLY A 546 12.85 17.49 24.85
N MET A 547 11.97 18.48 24.66
CA MET A 547 12.11 19.82 25.25
C MET A 547 12.01 19.80 26.78
N SER A 548 11.05 19.07 27.34
CA SER A 548 10.92 18.93 28.81
C SER A 548 12.11 18.17 29.41
N GLY A 549 12.60 17.14 28.71
CA GLY A 549 13.81 16.41 29.07
C GLY A 549 15.04 17.33 29.14
N VAL A 550 15.24 18.20 28.15
CA VAL A 550 16.34 19.18 28.15
C VAL A 550 16.19 20.20 29.28
N ILE A 551 14.99 20.72 29.55
CA ILE A 551 14.80 21.65 30.68
C ILE A 551 15.12 20.97 32.02
N ALA A 552 14.56 19.78 32.26
CA ALA A 552 14.82 19.00 33.48
C ALA A 552 16.32 18.70 33.65
N SER A 553 17.00 18.43 32.53
CA SER A 553 18.44 18.20 32.47
C SER A 553 19.25 19.39 32.96
N VAL A 554 19.02 20.57 32.39
CA VAL A 554 19.77 21.78 32.75
C VAL A 554 19.49 22.16 34.21
N ILE A 555 18.24 21.99 34.68
CA ILE A 555 17.89 22.20 36.09
C ILE A 555 18.66 21.22 36.99
N ALA A 556 18.74 19.94 36.64
CA ALA A 556 19.47 18.94 37.40
C ALA A 556 20.97 19.25 37.46
N VAL A 557 21.56 19.70 36.35
CA VAL A 557 22.97 20.15 36.33
C VAL A 557 23.18 21.39 37.21
N ALA A 558 22.27 22.36 37.14
CA ALA A 558 22.30 23.55 38.00
C ALA A 558 22.19 23.19 39.49
N LEU A 559 21.29 22.27 39.84
CA LEU A 559 21.17 21.73 41.19
C LEU A 559 22.50 21.12 41.65
N VAL A 560 23.07 20.20 40.86
CA VAL A 560 24.34 19.56 41.21
C VAL A 560 25.45 20.60 41.38
N TYR A 561 25.54 21.60 40.50
CA TYR A 561 26.51 22.70 40.64
C TYR A 561 26.31 23.48 41.94
N VAL A 562 25.09 23.93 42.23
CA VAL A 562 24.79 24.73 43.43
C VAL A 562 25.08 23.95 44.70
N PHE A 563 24.66 22.69 44.77
CA PHE A 563 24.96 21.80 45.90
C PHE A 563 26.48 21.59 46.05
N SER A 564 27.16 21.30 44.95
CA SER A 564 28.61 21.08 44.92
C SER A 564 29.37 22.30 45.42
N SER A 565 29.08 23.47 44.84
CA SER A 565 29.76 24.72 45.17
C SER A 565 29.56 25.10 46.65
N ASN A 566 28.34 24.97 47.18
CA ASN A 566 28.04 25.22 48.59
C ASN A 566 28.77 24.27 49.56
N ILE A 567 28.86 22.98 49.22
CA ILE A 567 29.60 22.00 50.03
C ILE A 567 31.11 22.31 50.03
N ILE A 568 31.68 22.63 48.87
CA ILE A 568 33.10 23.02 48.76
C ILE A 568 33.32 24.33 49.55
N LEU A 569 32.33 25.24 49.57
CA LEU A 569 32.39 26.49 50.33
C LEU A 569 32.57 26.27 51.82
N LEU A 570 31.86 25.29 52.35
CA LEU A 570 32.03 24.84 53.71
C LEU A 570 33.42 24.26 53.96
N TYR A 571 33.92 23.39 53.09
CA TYR A 571 35.21 22.72 53.30
C TYR A 571 36.39 23.68 53.28
N ALA A 572 36.45 24.61 52.31
CA ALA A 572 37.57 25.53 52.24
C ALA A 572 37.63 26.50 53.43
N ARG A 573 36.49 26.79 54.05
CA ARG A 573 36.36 27.68 55.22
C ARG A 573 36.32 26.93 56.55
N LYS A 574 36.48 25.61 56.54
CA LYS A 574 36.37 24.78 57.75
C LYS A 574 37.30 25.22 58.88
N LYS A 575 38.53 25.66 58.55
CA LYS A 575 39.47 26.22 59.54
C LYS A 575 38.98 27.55 60.14
N GLU A 576 38.38 28.41 59.31
CA GLU A 576 37.78 29.67 59.77
C GLU A 576 36.59 29.41 60.70
N PHE A 577 35.75 28.43 60.35
CA PHE A 577 34.62 28.01 61.18
C PHE A 577 35.06 27.36 62.48
N ALA A 578 36.12 26.55 62.46
CA ALA A 578 36.70 25.99 63.68
C ALA A 578 37.20 27.08 64.63
N ILE A 579 37.87 28.12 64.10
CA ILE A 579 38.32 29.28 64.89
C ILE A 579 37.10 30.01 65.48
N LEU A 580 36.07 30.29 64.68
CA LEU A 580 34.86 30.96 65.17
C LEU A 580 34.13 30.15 66.24
N LEU A 581 34.02 28.83 66.07
CA LEU A 581 33.48 27.92 67.09
C LEU A 581 34.33 27.95 68.37
N SER A 582 35.66 28.01 68.25
CA SER A 582 36.57 28.11 69.41
C SER A 582 36.49 29.46 70.13
N LEU A 583 36.13 30.53 69.41
CA LEU A 583 35.88 31.87 69.95
C LEU A 583 34.47 32.04 70.57
N GLY A 584 33.68 30.96 70.65
CA GLY A 584 32.37 30.94 71.31
C GLY A 584 31.15 31.16 70.40
N TRP A 585 31.30 31.17 69.07
CA TRP A 585 30.15 31.24 68.17
C TRP A 585 29.31 29.97 68.24
N ARG A 586 27.97 30.11 68.26
CA ARG A 586 27.06 28.95 68.24
C ARG A 586 26.93 28.37 66.82
N PRO A 587 26.79 27.04 66.62
CA PRO A 587 26.58 26.44 65.30
C PRO A 587 25.39 27.02 64.51
N ARG A 588 24.34 27.47 65.21
CA ARG A 588 23.19 28.16 64.61
C ARG A 588 23.56 29.51 63.97
N GLN A 589 24.54 30.25 64.52
CA GLN A 589 25.00 31.52 63.97
C GLN A 589 25.79 31.30 62.68
N LEU A 590 26.63 30.27 62.63
CA LEU A 590 27.36 29.87 61.42
C LEU A 590 26.42 29.36 60.32
N SER A 591 25.38 28.63 60.72
CA SER A 591 24.32 28.18 59.81
C SER A 591 23.54 29.36 59.21
N LYS A 592 23.15 30.35 60.04
CA LYS A 592 22.52 31.60 59.56
C LYS A 592 23.43 32.35 58.59
N LEU A 593 24.74 32.35 58.84
CA LEU A 593 25.71 33.00 57.97
C LEU A 593 25.73 32.38 56.56
N LEU A 594 25.77 31.06 56.44
CA LEU A 594 25.68 30.38 55.15
C LEU A 594 24.33 30.60 54.45
N PHE A 595 23.23 30.60 55.21
CA PHE A 595 21.90 30.88 54.66
C PHE A 595 21.80 32.31 54.10
N PHE A 596 22.35 33.31 54.80
CA PHE A 596 22.44 34.68 54.29
C PHE A 596 23.32 34.78 53.03
N GLU A 597 24.43 34.07 52.98
CA GLU A 597 25.31 34.03 51.81
C GLU A 597 24.58 33.46 50.58
N ALA A 598 23.86 32.36 50.74
CA ALA A 598 23.04 31.77 49.68
C ALA A 598 21.82 32.60 49.33
N THR A 599 21.25 33.35 50.26
CA THR A 599 20.15 34.29 49.96
C THR A 599 20.66 35.42 49.07
N LEU A 600 21.87 35.95 49.33
CA LEU A 600 22.46 37.01 48.51
C LEU A 600 22.76 36.51 47.10
N LEU A 601 23.35 35.31 46.97
CA LEU A 601 23.59 34.66 45.68
C LEU A 601 22.28 34.30 44.96
N GLY A 602 21.30 33.75 45.68
CA GLY A 602 19.99 33.36 45.13
C GLY A 602 19.18 34.55 44.62
N THR A 603 19.15 35.67 45.35
CA THR A 603 18.50 36.91 44.90
C THR A 603 19.20 37.48 43.66
N PHE A 604 20.53 37.43 43.60
CA PHE A 604 21.28 37.84 42.42
C PHE A 604 20.91 36.99 41.18
N VAL A 605 20.82 35.67 41.34
CA VAL A 605 20.36 34.74 40.29
C VAL A 605 18.92 35.04 39.87
N ALA A 606 18.02 35.28 40.83
CA ALA A 606 16.62 35.60 40.54
C ALA A 606 16.47 36.90 39.73
N LEU A 607 17.24 37.94 40.05
CA LEU A 607 17.24 39.21 39.31
C LEU A 607 17.76 39.04 37.88
N ILE A 608 18.84 38.26 37.68
CA ILE A 608 19.34 37.92 36.33
C ILE A 608 18.28 37.13 35.56
N SER A 609 17.62 36.17 36.22
CA SER A 609 16.58 35.34 35.60
C SER A 609 15.39 36.18 35.14
N TRP A 610 14.89 37.08 36.00
CA TRP A 610 13.79 37.98 35.67
C TRP A 610 14.14 39.00 34.60
N THR A 611 15.36 39.53 34.58
CA THR A 611 15.78 40.46 33.52
C THR A 611 15.86 39.77 32.17
N ILE A 612 16.44 38.56 32.09
CA ILE A 612 16.52 37.81 30.84
C ILE A 612 15.12 37.38 30.36
N LEU A 613 14.33 36.75 31.23
CA LEU A 613 12.98 36.27 30.87
C LEU A 613 12.01 37.42 30.59
N GLY A 614 12.17 38.55 31.29
CA GLY A 614 11.44 39.79 31.02
C GLY A 614 11.79 40.41 29.67
N SER A 615 13.05 40.26 29.21
CA SER A 615 13.43 40.66 27.86
C SER A 615 12.69 39.84 26.80
N PHE A 616 12.60 38.51 26.96
CA PHE A 616 11.83 37.65 26.04
C PHE A 616 10.35 38.02 25.97
N TRP A 617 9.77 38.44 27.09
CA TRP A 617 8.39 38.91 27.15
C TRP A 617 8.16 40.17 26.30
N LEU A 618 9.17 41.04 26.16
CA LEU A 618 9.10 42.27 25.38
C LEU A 618 9.41 42.08 23.89
N THR A 619 10.22 41.07 23.54
CA THR A 619 10.76 40.90 22.17
C THR A 619 10.04 39.84 21.35
N THR A 620 9.24 38.98 21.95
CA THR A 620 8.65 37.80 21.29
C THR A 620 7.14 37.95 21.14
N ASP A 621 6.58 37.61 19.99
CA ASP A 621 5.14 37.69 19.70
C ASP A 621 4.27 36.79 20.60
N HIS A 622 4.89 35.78 21.26
CA HIS A 622 4.25 34.90 22.23
C HIS A 622 4.84 35.10 23.64
N PRO A 623 4.28 36.02 24.44
CA PRO A 623 4.80 36.31 25.76
C PRO A 623 4.66 35.13 26.73
N ILE A 624 5.76 34.75 27.37
CA ILE A 624 5.75 33.81 28.49
C ILE A 624 4.84 34.38 29.59
N ALA A 625 3.90 33.59 30.11
CA ALA A 625 3.01 34.05 31.18
C ALA A 625 3.80 34.66 32.35
N LEU A 626 3.45 35.88 32.77
CA LEU A 626 4.14 36.62 33.83
C LEU A 626 4.29 35.79 35.12
N GLY A 627 3.29 34.98 35.46
CA GLY A 627 3.36 34.06 36.59
C GLY A 627 4.49 33.03 36.47
N ARG A 628 4.77 32.51 35.27
CA ARG A 628 5.90 31.58 35.04
C ARG A 628 7.24 32.29 35.17
N ILE A 629 7.37 33.52 34.67
CA ILE A 629 8.60 34.32 34.82
C ILE A 629 8.94 34.52 36.30
N LEU A 630 7.95 34.92 37.10
CA LEU A 630 8.10 35.07 38.55
C LEU A 630 8.51 33.75 39.22
N LEU A 631 7.81 32.66 38.90
CA LEU A 631 8.09 31.33 39.45
C LEU A 631 9.50 30.83 39.11
N ILE A 632 10.02 31.08 37.91
CA ILE A 632 11.37 30.62 37.51
C ILE A 632 12.45 31.34 38.33
N GLY A 633 12.36 32.66 38.49
CA GLY A 633 13.31 33.40 39.33
C GLY A 633 13.22 32.99 40.81
N LEU A 634 12.00 32.75 41.30
CA LEU A 634 11.77 32.26 42.67
C LEU A 634 12.32 30.84 42.86
N ALA A 635 12.20 29.97 41.86
CA ALA A 635 12.77 28.63 41.87
C ALA A 635 14.31 28.67 41.96
N GLY A 636 14.96 29.60 41.25
CA GLY A 636 16.41 29.82 41.38
C GLY A 636 16.84 30.15 42.81
N LEU A 637 16.07 30.99 43.51
CA LEU A 637 16.30 31.32 44.91
C LEU A 637 16.06 30.10 45.83
N LEU A 638 15.01 29.31 45.59
CA LEU A 638 14.74 28.06 46.32
C LEU A 638 15.86 27.03 46.13
N ILE A 639 16.45 26.93 44.94
CA ILE A 639 17.57 26.03 44.65
C ILE A 639 18.79 26.37 45.54
N TYR A 640 19.11 27.66 45.69
CA TYR A 640 20.22 28.10 46.55
C TYR A 640 19.93 27.86 48.04
N TRP A 641 18.69 28.10 48.49
CA TRP A 641 18.29 27.74 49.84
C TRP A 641 18.42 26.23 50.10
N GLY A 642 17.90 25.41 49.19
CA GLY A 642 18.02 23.95 49.24
C GLY A 642 19.49 23.48 49.29
N GLY A 643 20.36 24.08 48.48
CA GLY A 643 21.79 23.79 48.44
C GLY A 643 22.52 24.02 49.76
N THR A 644 22.02 24.91 50.63
CA THR A 644 22.62 25.18 51.95
C THR A 644 22.20 24.22 53.05
N LEU A 645 21.12 23.45 52.86
CA LEU A 645 20.61 22.53 53.89
C LEU A 645 21.66 21.50 54.30
N VAL A 646 22.36 20.91 53.33
CA VAL A 646 23.41 19.91 53.58
C VAL A 646 24.59 20.51 54.37
N PRO A 647 25.23 21.61 53.92
CA PRO A 647 26.25 22.31 54.70
C PRO A 647 25.82 22.70 56.11
N MET A 648 24.58 23.18 56.27
CA MET A 648 24.02 23.61 57.55
C MET A 648 23.91 22.47 58.56
N THR A 649 23.64 21.24 58.10
CA THR A 649 23.70 20.05 58.96
C THR A 649 25.14 19.62 59.26
N LEU A 650 26.05 19.71 58.30
CA LEU A 650 27.46 19.34 58.45
C LEU A 650 28.21 20.23 59.45
N ILE A 651 27.89 21.54 59.51
CA ILE A 651 28.50 22.47 60.49
C ILE A 651 28.32 21.99 61.93
N ARG A 652 27.15 21.41 62.25
CA ARG A 652 26.85 20.93 63.61
C ARG A 652 27.74 19.78 64.06
N ARG A 653 28.41 19.11 63.11
CA ARG A 653 29.31 17.97 63.37
C ARG A 653 30.79 18.35 63.39
N ILE A 654 31.15 19.62 63.21
CA ILE A 654 32.55 20.06 63.22
C ILE A 654 33.07 20.09 64.66
N GLN A 655 34.12 19.31 64.95
CA GLN A 655 34.83 19.35 66.23
C GLN A 655 36.02 20.33 66.15
N PRO A 656 36.00 21.47 66.88
CA PRO A 656 37.00 22.54 66.72
C PRO A 656 38.44 22.08 66.94
N PHE A 657 38.66 21.22 67.94
CA PHE A 657 39.99 20.75 68.37
C PHE A 657 40.70 19.92 67.28
N GLU A 658 40.00 18.99 66.62
CA GLU A 658 40.60 18.13 65.58
C GLU A 658 40.99 18.94 64.33
N SER A 659 40.13 19.87 63.91
CA SER A 659 40.36 20.73 62.74
C SER A 659 41.50 21.74 62.89
N MET A 660 41.90 22.07 64.12
CA MET A 660 43.03 22.96 64.41
C MET A 660 44.37 22.22 64.51
N ARG A 661 44.39 21.00 65.07
CA ARG A 661 45.62 20.22 65.31
C ARG A 661 46.13 19.49 64.06
N SER A 662 45.24 19.06 63.19
CA SER A 662 45.59 18.53 61.88
C SER A 662 44.92 19.39 60.81
N GLY A 663 45.70 20.04 59.95
CA GLY A 663 45.18 20.28 58.59
C GLY A 663 44.69 18.94 58.04
N GLU A 664 43.65 18.89 57.20
CA GLU A 664 42.86 17.69 56.81
C GLU A 664 43.65 16.52 56.16
N VAL A 665 44.73 16.05 56.78
CA VAL A 665 45.40 14.80 56.47
C VAL A 665 44.60 13.73 57.18
N SER A 666 43.43 13.40 56.63
CA SER A 666 42.68 12.24 57.08
C SER A 666 43.55 10.98 56.90
N LYS A 667 43.44 10.00 57.80
CA LYS A 667 44.05 8.68 57.62
C LYS A 667 43.45 8.04 56.34
N GLY A 668 44.15 8.15 55.22
CA GLY A 668 43.67 7.63 53.94
C GLY A 668 43.73 6.11 53.85
N ARG A 669 42.67 5.49 53.31
CA ARG A 669 42.65 4.06 52.94
C ARG A 669 43.44 3.88 51.64
N ARG A 670 44.43 2.98 51.63
CA ARG A 670 45.19 2.61 50.43
C ARG A 670 44.66 1.30 49.85
N LEU A 671 44.34 1.27 48.56
CA LEU A 671 43.83 0.07 47.87
C LEU A 671 44.88 -0.55 46.94
N VAL A 672 45.74 0.27 46.33
CA VAL A 672 46.76 -0.18 45.35
C VAL A 672 48.16 0.25 45.79
N ARG A 673 49.22 -0.45 45.37
CA ARG A 673 50.61 -0.05 45.65
C ARG A 673 50.97 1.23 44.87
N SER A 674 51.46 2.26 45.57
CA SER A 674 51.81 3.57 45.00
C SER A 674 53.17 3.61 44.27
N GLN A 675 53.41 2.69 43.33
CA GLN A 675 54.65 2.63 42.55
C GLN A 675 54.59 3.44 41.25
N SER A 676 53.39 3.74 40.74
CA SER A 676 53.16 4.50 39.50
C SER A 676 52.24 5.71 39.72
N ILE A 677 52.29 6.67 38.80
CA ILE A 677 51.43 7.87 38.81
C ILE A 677 49.96 7.49 38.77
N PHE A 678 49.63 6.46 37.98
CA PHE A 678 48.28 5.90 37.91
C PHE A 678 47.84 5.28 39.24
N GLY A 679 48.72 4.53 39.91
CA GLY A 679 48.43 3.98 41.23
C GLY A 679 48.21 5.07 42.30
N MET A 680 48.97 6.16 42.23
CA MET A 680 48.80 7.31 43.12
C MET A 680 47.49 8.05 42.86
N SER A 681 47.12 8.31 41.60
CA SER A 681 45.85 8.97 41.28
C SER A 681 44.65 8.10 41.68
N LEU A 682 44.70 6.78 41.48
CA LEU A 682 43.63 5.87 41.89
C LEU A 682 43.45 5.83 43.41
N ASN A 683 44.54 5.73 44.18
CA ASN A 683 44.47 5.80 45.65
C ASN A 683 43.89 7.14 46.14
N GLN A 684 44.15 8.23 45.43
CA GLN A 684 43.63 9.54 45.77
C GLN A 684 42.10 9.61 45.61
N LEU A 685 41.56 9.02 44.54
CA LEU A 685 40.12 8.98 44.28
C LEU A 685 39.34 8.33 45.42
N PHE A 686 39.86 7.24 45.98
CA PHE A 686 39.25 6.52 47.10
C PHE A 686 39.51 7.16 48.46
N THR A 687 40.65 7.84 48.63
CA THR A 687 40.96 8.56 49.87
C THR A 687 39.96 9.70 50.11
N TYR A 688 39.55 10.39 49.04
CA TYR A 688 38.60 11.50 49.10
C TYR A 688 37.25 11.14 48.44
N TRP A 689 36.74 9.93 48.71
CA TRP A 689 35.61 9.34 47.99
C TRP A 689 34.36 10.24 47.93
N GLN A 690 34.07 11.03 48.98
CA GLN A 690 32.90 11.93 49.01
C GLN A 690 32.98 13.03 47.94
N ARG A 691 34.17 13.58 47.71
CA ARG A 691 34.40 14.64 46.70
C ARG A 691 34.57 14.06 45.32
N THR A 692 35.21 12.91 45.23
CA THR A 692 35.31 12.15 43.98
C THR A 692 33.92 11.74 43.51
N LEU A 693 33.05 11.23 44.38
CA LEU A 693 31.66 10.90 44.04
C LEU A 693 30.91 12.13 43.52
N LEU A 694 31.07 13.27 44.20
CA LEU A 694 30.41 14.52 43.84
C LEU A 694 30.93 15.05 42.48
N SER A 695 32.23 14.90 42.18
CA SER A 695 32.81 15.18 40.86
C SER A 695 32.31 14.21 39.79
N ILE A 696 32.17 12.93 40.13
CA ILE A 696 31.67 11.89 39.23
C ILE A 696 30.21 12.21 38.86
N VAL A 697 29.35 12.53 39.84
CA VAL A 697 27.95 12.91 39.60
C VAL A 697 27.86 14.21 38.79
N ALA A 698 28.71 15.20 39.08
CA ALA A 698 28.75 16.47 38.37
C ALA A 698 29.14 16.35 36.89
N ILE A 699 29.91 15.31 36.51
CA ILE A 699 30.25 15.02 35.11
C ILE A 699 29.23 14.04 34.51
N ALA A 700 28.87 12.98 35.23
CA ALA A 700 28.03 11.89 34.74
C ALA A 700 26.63 12.36 34.36
N LEU A 701 26.03 13.27 35.14
CA LEU A 701 24.68 13.75 34.89
C LEU A 701 24.59 14.55 33.57
N PRO A 702 25.34 15.66 33.37
CA PRO A 702 25.34 16.37 32.08
C PRO A 702 25.70 15.48 30.88
N THR A 703 26.67 14.58 31.05
CA THR A 703 27.11 13.72 29.94
C THR A 703 26.09 12.63 29.61
N SER A 704 25.42 12.02 30.60
CA SER A 704 24.32 11.09 30.35
C SER A 704 23.19 11.73 29.55
N LEU A 705 22.88 12.99 29.85
CA LEU A 705 21.81 13.75 29.22
C LEU A 705 22.21 14.19 27.82
N PHE A 706 23.48 14.55 27.62
CA PHE A 706 24.01 14.80 26.28
C PHE A 706 24.02 13.54 25.40
N ILE A 707 24.39 12.39 25.98
CA ILE A 707 24.33 11.09 25.29
C ILE A 707 22.89 10.76 24.90
N PHE A 708 21.96 10.90 25.85
CA PHE A 708 20.53 10.73 25.60
C PHE A 708 20.02 11.69 24.50
N PHE A 709 20.37 12.97 24.58
CA PHE A 709 19.98 13.98 23.59
C PHE A 709 20.53 13.69 22.18
N LEU A 710 21.79 13.26 22.08
CA LEU A 710 22.36 12.85 20.81
C LEU A 710 21.64 11.62 20.26
N PHE A 711 21.37 10.62 21.09
CA PHE A 711 20.57 9.46 20.68
C PHE A 711 19.19 9.88 20.14
N VAL A 712 18.48 10.71 20.90
CA VAL A 712 17.17 11.25 20.50
C VAL A 712 17.31 11.98 19.17
N THR A 713 18.29 12.86 19.00
CA THR A 713 18.46 13.61 17.75
C THR A 713 18.76 12.72 16.54
N PHE A 714 19.59 11.70 16.70
CA PHE A 714 19.87 10.74 15.62
C PHE A 714 18.65 9.87 15.30
N ARG A 715 17.85 9.51 16.31
CA ARG A 715 16.60 8.77 16.13
C ARG A 715 15.50 9.63 15.49
N LEU A 716 15.33 10.86 15.98
CA LEU A 716 14.40 11.86 15.46
C LEU A 716 14.71 12.20 14.01
N LYS A 717 15.98 12.19 13.59
CA LYS A 717 16.31 12.31 12.17
C LYS A 717 15.65 11.23 11.30
N GLY A 718 15.41 10.04 11.83
CA GLY A 718 14.68 8.98 11.12
C GLY A 718 13.16 9.13 11.14
N VAL A 719 12.60 9.87 12.11
CA VAL A 719 11.14 10.03 12.31
C VAL A 719 10.62 11.36 11.77
N LEU A 720 11.29 12.47 12.13
CA LEU A 720 10.89 13.82 11.73
C LEU A 720 11.09 14.07 10.23
N TYR A 721 12.18 13.61 9.61
CA TYR A 721 12.38 13.76 8.16
C TYR A 721 11.54 12.79 7.32
N ALA A 722 10.71 11.96 7.95
CA ALA A 722 9.77 11.15 7.20
C ALA A 722 8.74 12.07 6.53
N THR A 723 8.07 12.93 7.31
CA THR A 723 6.98 13.78 6.81
C THR A 723 7.42 15.20 6.54
N TRP A 724 6.70 15.91 5.66
CA TRP A 724 6.99 17.32 5.38
C TRP A 724 6.85 18.20 6.63
N LEU A 725 5.89 17.88 7.50
CA LEU A 725 5.68 18.57 8.75
C LEU A 725 6.83 18.34 9.74
N GLY A 726 7.34 17.11 9.83
CA GLY A 726 8.44 16.79 10.72
C GLY A 726 9.78 17.39 10.25
N GLU A 727 10.04 17.47 8.94
CA GLU A 727 11.23 18.15 8.41
C GLU A 727 11.25 19.63 8.80
N TYR A 728 10.10 20.30 8.65
CA TYR A 728 9.93 21.70 9.07
C TYR A 728 10.18 21.88 10.58
N VAL A 729 9.54 21.05 11.42
CA VAL A 729 9.70 21.12 12.88
C VAL A 729 11.13 20.77 13.33
N ALA A 730 11.81 19.84 12.65
CA ALA A 730 13.19 19.46 12.97
C ALA A 730 14.19 20.61 12.79
N LEU A 731 13.96 21.48 11.79
CA LEU A 731 14.78 22.66 11.54
C LEU A 731 14.60 23.72 12.64
N GLU A 732 13.38 23.85 13.17
CA GLU A 732 13.05 24.82 14.24
C GLU A 732 13.62 24.44 15.62
N VAL A 733 13.70 23.14 15.93
CA VAL A 733 14.03 22.63 17.28
C VAL A 733 15.53 22.30 17.46
N GLY A 734 16.29 22.21 16.37
CA GLY A 734 17.62 21.60 16.38
C GLY A 734 18.72 22.38 17.13
N THR A 735 18.88 23.68 16.89
CA THR A 735 20.12 24.42 17.24
C THR A 735 20.23 24.73 18.74
N MET A 736 19.13 25.12 19.39
CA MET A 736 19.14 25.62 20.77
C MET A 736 19.46 24.56 21.82
N HIS A 737 19.06 23.31 21.57
CA HIS A 737 19.35 22.21 22.49
C HIS A 737 20.84 21.83 22.49
N TYR A 738 21.57 21.98 21.38
CA TYR A 738 23.03 21.82 21.38
C TYR A 738 23.72 22.88 22.23
N VAL A 739 23.25 24.12 22.18
CA VAL A 739 23.76 25.20 23.03
C VAL A 739 23.48 24.87 24.50
N ALA A 740 22.30 24.32 24.82
CA ALA A 740 21.96 23.88 26.18
C ALA A 740 22.96 22.86 26.74
N MET A 741 23.29 21.87 25.92
CA MET A 741 24.22 20.82 26.30
C MET A 741 25.66 21.34 26.41
N ALA A 742 26.06 22.26 25.54
CA ALA A 742 27.35 22.95 25.66
C ALA A 742 27.47 23.72 26.99
N VAL A 743 26.42 24.45 27.38
CA VAL A 743 26.36 25.15 28.68
C VAL A 743 26.44 24.15 29.84
N ALA A 744 25.70 23.04 29.77
CA ALA A 744 25.75 22.00 30.80
C ALA A 744 27.16 21.38 30.96
N LEU A 745 27.85 21.13 29.84
CA LEU A 745 29.25 20.67 29.84
C LEU A 745 30.19 21.74 30.41
N LEU A 746 30.01 23.02 30.09
CA LEU A 746 30.79 24.11 30.68
C LEU A 746 30.61 24.18 32.20
N ILE A 747 29.38 24.02 32.70
CA ILE A 747 29.10 23.93 34.13
C ILE A 747 29.80 22.71 34.74
N ALA A 748 29.80 21.56 34.06
CA ALA A 748 30.51 20.36 34.52
C ALA A 748 32.03 20.57 34.61
N ILE A 749 32.63 21.21 33.60
CA ILE A 749 34.06 21.58 33.59
C ILE A 749 34.37 22.51 34.76
N LEU A 750 33.54 23.53 34.99
CA LEU A 750 33.74 24.48 36.07
C LEU A 750 33.61 23.82 37.44
N THR A 751 32.58 22.99 37.64
CA THR A 751 32.37 22.22 38.88
C THR A 751 33.58 21.33 39.18
N THR A 752 34.05 20.62 38.15
CA THR A 752 35.22 19.74 38.25
C THR A 752 36.47 20.54 38.56
N THR A 753 36.63 21.72 37.95
CA THR A 753 37.72 22.65 38.22
C THR A 753 37.71 23.08 39.68
N GLU A 754 36.56 23.48 40.24
CA GLU A 754 36.44 23.85 41.65
C GLU A 754 36.83 22.71 42.60
N ILE A 755 36.34 21.48 42.33
CA ILE A 755 36.64 20.31 43.15
C ILE A 755 38.13 19.95 43.08
N MET A 756 38.69 19.87 41.88
CA MET A 756 40.11 19.55 41.68
C MET A 756 41.03 20.63 42.24
N TRP A 757 40.63 21.90 42.13
CA TRP A 757 41.35 23.01 42.75
C TRP A 757 41.41 22.88 44.27
N GLN A 758 40.28 22.50 44.89
CA GLN A 758 40.23 22.25 46.33
C GLN A 758 41.09 21.04 46.71
N ASN A 759 41.01 19.94 45.94
CA ASN A 759 41.84 18.76 46.16
C ASN A 759 43.34 19.09 46.09
N VAL A 760 43.78 19.89 45.11
CA VAL A 760 45.17 20.37 44.98
C VAL A 760 45.57 21.26 46.16
N ASN A 761 44.67 22.15 46.62
CA ASN A 761 44.97 23.07 47.71
C ASN A 761 45.16 22.37 49.06
N GLU A 762 44.39 21.32 49.34
CA GLU A 762 44.52 20.57 50.59
C GLU A 762 45.77 19.68 50.62
N ARG A 763 46.18 19.15 49.46
CA ARG A 763 47.40 18.33 49.34
C ARG A 763 48.67 19.14 49.07
N LYS A 764 48.65 20.47 49.23
CA LYS A 764 49.85 21.32 49.09
C LYS A 764 51.08 20.77 49.82
N PRO A 765 50.99 20.28 51.09
CA PRO A 765 52.13 19.70 51.78
C PRO A 765 52.66 18.42 51.10
N GLN A 766 51.77 17.56 50.59
CA GLN A 766 52.15 16.32 49.91
C GLN A 766 52.86 16.60 48.58
N LEU A 767 52.33 17.53 47.78
CA LEU A 767 52.96 17.93 46.51
C LEU A 767 54.32 18.60 46.74
N ALA A 768 54.47 19.35 47.83
CA ALA A 768 55.74 19.96 48.21
C ALA A 768 56.78 18.91 48.62
N VAL A 769 56.38 17.86 49.34
CA VAL A 769 57.26 16.71 49.65
C VAL A 769 57.69 16.00 48.37
N LEU A 770 56.76 15.71 47.45
CA LEU A 770 57.10 15.09 46.16
C LEU A 770 58.13 15.92 45.38
N LYS A 771 57.96 17.25 45.32
CA LYS A 771 58.95 18.16 44.73
C LYS A 771 60.28 18.15 45.45
N ALA A 772 60.28 18.17 46.79
CA ALA A 772 61.49 18.11 47.60
C ALA A 772 62.26 16.79 47.40
N THR A 773 61.55 15.70 47.12
CA THR A 773 62.14 14.38 46.80
C THR A 773 62.57 14.22 45.33
N GLY A 774 62.49 15.28 44.50
CA GLY A 774 63.02 15.29 43.14
C GLY A 774 62.00 15.09 42.00
N TRP A 775 60.70 15.16 42.26
CA TRP A 775 59.69 15.09 41.19
C TRP A 775 59.73 16.33 40.28
N ARG A 776 59.82 16.11 38.95
CA ARG A 776 59.74 17.19 37.95
C ARG A 776 58.31 17.75 37.84
N ASP A 777 58.21 19.01 37.47
CA ASP A 777 56.93 19.72 37.27
C ASP A 777 56.00 19.01 36.25
N GLY A 778 56.56 18.37 35.23
CA GLY A 778 55.79 17.58 34.25
C GLY A 778 55.06 16.38 34.87
N TRP A 779 55.71 15.66 35.80
CA TRP A 779 55.11 14.51 36.47
C TRP A 779 54.00 14.92 37.45
N ILE A 780 54.14 16.08 38.09
CA ILE A 780 53.10 16.65 38.95
C ILE A 780 51.90 17.10 38.12
N ARG A 781 52.13 17.71 36.96
CA ARG A 781 51.05 18.05 36.02
C ARG A 781 50.32 16.78 35.55
N LEU A 782 51.06 15.74 35.16
CA LEU A 782 50.49 14.46 34.71
C LEU A 782 49.69 13.77 35.82
N LEU A 783 50.13 13.84 37.08
CA LEU A 783 49.39 13.30 38.23
C LEU A 783 48.00 13.93 38.36
N VAL A 784 47.90 15.26 38.25
CA VAL A 784 46.60 15.95 38.35
C VAL A 784 45.74 15.71 37.11
N LEU A 785 46.33 15.65 35.91
CA LEU A 785 45.60 15.37 34.67
C LEU A 785 45.07 13.93 34.62
N THR A 786 45.83 12.95 35.11
CA THR A 786 45.38 11.55 35.20
C THR A 786 44.30 11.36 36.25
N GLU A 787 44.30 12.13 37.33
CA GLU A 787 43.18 12.18 38.28
C GLU A 787 41.90 12.68 37.60
N GLY A 788 41.97 13.77 36.83
CA GLY A 788 40.84 14.26 36.02
C GLY A 788 40.38 13.30 34.92
N MET A 789 41.32 12.60 34.28
CA MET A 789 40.99 11.57 33.28
C MET A 789 40.24 10.40 33.90
N LEU A 790 40.68 9.93 35.08
CA LEU A 790 40.03 8.82 35.77
C LEU A 790 38.65 9.19 36.32
N THR A 791 38.49 10.40 36.89
CA THR A 791 37.16 10.88 37.29
C THR A 791 36.22 10.97 36.10
N GLY A 792 36.71 11.47 34.96
CA GLY A 792 35.97 11.51 33.71
C GLY A 792 35.58 10.11 33.21
N LEU A 793 36.47 9.13 33.27
CA LEU A 793 36.19 7.76 32.83
C LEU A 793 35.11 7.08 33.70
N PHE A 794 35.22 7.17 35.04
CA PHE A 794 34.18 6.65 35.93
C PHE A 794 32.84 7.38 35.75
N ALA A 795 32.89 8.70 35.58
CA ALA A 795 31.69 9.48 35.25
C ALA A 795 31.06 9.06 33.92
N GLY A 796 31.86 8.74 32.91
CA GLY A 796 31.37 8.28 31.62
C GLY A 796 30.72 6.89 31.67
N LEU A 797 31.27 5.96 32.44
CA LEU A 797 30.66 4.64 32.64
C LEU A 797 29.28 4.76 33.33
N ILE A 798 29.21 5.56 34.40
CA ILE A 798 27.95 5.80 35.12
C ILE A 798 26.98 6.58 34.24
N GLY A 799 27.46 7.60 33.53
CA GLY A 799 26.66 8.43 32.65
C GLY A 799 26.06 7.63 31.48
N LEU A 800 26.84 6.73 30.87
CA LEU A 800 26.35 5.82 29.84
C LEU A 800 25.28 4.88 30.38
N LEU A 801 25.47 4.31 31.59
CA LEU A 801 24.48 3.44 32.22
C LEU A 801 23.16 4.18 32.49
N ILE A 802 23.23 5.42 32.99
CA ILE A 802 22.06 6.28 33.19
C ILE A 802 21.37 6.56 31.84
N ALA A 803 22.13 6.91 30.80
CA ALA A 803 21.60 7.19 29.47
C ALA A 803 20.89 5.96 28.88
N LEU A 804 21.50 4.77 28.93
CA LEU A 804 20.90 3.52 28.47
C LEU A 804 19.62 3.18 29.23
N THR A 805 19.60 3.41 30.55
CA THR A 805 18.41 3.21 31.38
C THR A 805 17.29 4.17 30.99
N MET A 806 17.60 5.45 30.73
CA MET A 806 16.63 6.42 30.23
C MET A 806 16.09 6.03 28.85
N ILE A 807 16.96 5.63 27.92
CA ILE A 807 16.54 5.19 26.58
C ILE A 807 15.61 3.98 26.69
N GLY A 808 15.97 2.99 27.51
CA GLY A 808 15.15 1.79 27.74
C GLY A 808 13.79 2.11 28.34
N TYR A 809 13.73 3.02 29.32
CA TYR A 809 12.48 3.44 29.96
C TYR A 809 11.57 4.23 29.02
N VAL A 810 12.13 5.19 28.26
CA VAL A 810 11.35 6.07 27.37
C VAL A 810 10.85 5.34 26.13
N TYR A 811 11.68 4.46 25.56
CA TYR A 811 11.37 3.83 24.27
C TYR A 811 10.98 2.36 24.36
N ASN A 812 10.95 1.79 25.56
CA ASN A 812 10.60 0.39 25.83
C ASN A 812 11.40 -0.63 24.99
N GLN A 813 12.60 -0.26 24.54
CA GLN A 813 13.49 -1.08 23.71
C GLN A 813 14.95 -0.79 24.02
N PHE A 814 15.82 -1.80 23.93
CA PHE A 814 17.25 -1.65 24.16
C PHE A 814 17.98 -1.31 22.84
N PRO A 815 18.75 -0.21 22.76
CA PRO A 815 19.35 0.29 21.52
C PRO A 815 20.61 -0.51 21.12
N VAL A 816 20.43 -1.74 20.64
CA VAL A 816 21.54 -2.64 20.28
C VAL A 816 22.36 -2.15 19.10
N ASN A 817 21.72 -1.54 18.09
CA ASN A 817 22.39 -1.10 16.86
C ASN A 817 23.26 0.14 17.10
N GLU A 818 22.87 0.97 18.07
CA GLU A 818 23.50 2.25 18.38
C GLU A 818 24.55 2.14 19.49
N LEU A 819 24.75 0.95 20.09
CA LEU A 819 25.71 0.73 21.19
C LEU A 819 27.12 1.19 20.85
N LEU A 820 27.60 0.93 19.62
CA LEU A 820 28.94 1.36 19.20
C LEU A 820 29.03 2.89 19.18
N PHE A 821 28.02 3.55 18.62
CA PHE A 821 27.92 5.00 18.60
C PHE A 821 27.86 5.60 20.01
N LEU A 822 27.04 5.03 20.90
CA LEU A 822 26.94 5.45 22.31
C LEU A 822 28.25 5.22 23.08
N SER A 823 28.99 4.15 22.76
CA SER A 823 30.28 3.85 23.40
C SER A 823 31.37 4.86 23.03
N VAL A 824 31.37 5.36 21.79
CA VAL A 824 32.30 6.43 21.36
C VAL A 824 32.07 7.72 22.17
N MET A 825 30.87 7.96 22.66
CA MET A 825 30.56 9.15 23.48
C MET A 825 31.26 9.16 24.84
N LEU A 826 31.81 8.03 25.30
CA LEU A 826 32.56 7.95 26.55
C LEU A 826 33.83 8.82 26.55
N PHE A 827 34.28 9.27 25.36
CA PHE A 827 35.34 10.26 25.21
C PHE A 827 34.96 11.64 25.78
N ILE A 828 33.68 12.04 25.71
CA ILE A 828 33.23 13.37 26.16
C ILE A 828 33.51 13.60 27.66
N PRO A 829 33.04 12.75 28.60
CA PRO A 829 33.30 12.92 30.03
C PRO A 829 34.80 12.83 30.38
N VAL A 830 35.57 12.03 29.64
CA VAL A 830 37.04 11.97 29.80
C VAL A 830 37.68 13.31 29.43
N VAL A 831 37.30 13.89 28.30
CA VAL A 831 37.76 15.23 27.87
C VAL A 831 37.32 16.30 28.88
N THR A 832 36.06 16.27 29.34
CA THR A 832 35.54 17.19 30.37
C THR A 832 36.38 17.12 31.65
N GLY A 833 36.71 15.91 32.13
CA GLY A 833 37.52 15.71 33.33
C GLY A 833 38.96 16.22 33.18
N VAL A 834 39.59 15.99 32.01
CA VAL A 834 40.92 16.51 31.69
C VAL A 834 40.91 18.03 31.60
N LEU A 835 39.93 18.62 30.92
CA LEU A 835 39.77 20.08 30.81
C LEU A 835 39.57 20.72 32.19
N GLY A 836 38.75 20.12 33.05
CA GLY A 836 38.56 20.57 34.43
C GLY A 836 39.84 20.49 35.29
N ALA A 837 40.75 19.57 34.97
CA ALA A 837 42.03 19.42 35.67
C ALA A 837 43.14 20.36 35.16
N LEU A 838 42.98 21.04 34.02
CA LEU A 838 44.04 21.88 33.42
C LEU A 838 44.50 23.04 34.33
N LEU A 839 43.56 23.86 34.82
CA LEU A 839 43.87 25.00 35.70
C LEU A 839 44.44 24.54 37.06
N PRO A 840 43.85 23.54 37.75
CA PRO A 840 44.44 22.97 38.96
C PRO A 840 45.82 22.36 38.75
N ALA A 841 46.08 21.71 37.61
CA ALA A 841 47.38 21.11 37.29
C ALA A 841 48.47 22.18 37.12
N GLN A 842 48.16 23.31 36.46
CA GLN A 842 49.09 24.43 36.38
C GLN A 842 49.36 25.06 37.75
N ARG A 843 48.34 25.17 38.61
CA ARG A 843 48.53 25.65 39.99
C ARG A 843 49.39 24.69 40.80
N ALA A 844 49.20 23.39 40.67
CA ALA A 844 50.01 22.38 41.36
C ALA A 844 51.51 22.52 41.04
N VAL A 845 51.83 22.85 39.80
CA VAL A 845 53.21 23.13 39.35
C VAL A 845 53.77 24.42 39.96
N ARG A 846 52.95 25.44 40.26
CA ARG A 846 53.45 26.70 40.85
C ARG A 846 53.72 26.64 42.36
N ILE A 847 53.41 25.51 43.03
CA ILE A 847 53.70 25.34 44.45
C ILE A 847 55.20 25.11 44.63
N THR A 848 55.86 25.96 45.43
CA THR A 848 57.28 25.81 45.82
C THR A 848 57.40 25.12 47.18
N PRO A 849 58.43 24.28 47.41
CA PRO A 849 58.63 23.60 48.69
C PRO A 849 58.69 24.55 49.89
N ASN A 850 59.33 25.71 49.72
CA ASN A 850 59.49 26.71 50.78
C ASN A 850 58.16 27.39 51.16
N ALA A 851 57.31 27.69 50.17
CA ALA A 851 55.99 28.30 50.41
C ALA A 851 54.96 27.32 51.00
N ALA A 852 55.22 26.01 50.93
CA ALA A 852 54.36 24.99 51.51
C ALA A 852 54.69 24.68 52.98
N ILE A 853 55.93 24.95 53.40
CA ILE A 853 56.42 24.73 54.77
C ILE A 853 56.33 26.03 55.60
N GLY A 854 56.54 27.20 54.99
CA GLY A 854 56.31 28.51 55.62
C GLY A 854 54.86 28.98 55.47
N SER A 855 54.12 29.12 56.57
CA SER A 855 52.71 29.53 56.60
C SER A 855 52.49 31.04 56.37
N VAL A 856 53.19 31.65 55.42
CA VAL A 856 53.01 33.10 55.12
C VAL A 856 52.70 33.28 53.65
N ALA A 857 51.42 33.52 53.37
CA ALA A 857 50.97 33.98 52.06
C ALA A 857 51.36 35.45 51.89
N VAL A 858 52.49 35.72 51.24
CA VAL A 858 52.85 37.10 50.85
C VAL A 858 52.13 37.41 49.54
N ASN A 859 51.07 38.20 49.62
CA ASN A 859 50.33 38.69 48.46
C ASN A 859 50.87 40.08 48.08
N THR A 860 51.57 40.21 46.96
CA THR A 860 52.09 41.52 46.49
C THR A 860 51.03 42.28 45.69
N GLN A 861 50.87 43.58 45.93
CA GLN A 861 49.90 44.45 45.23
C GLN A 861 50.00 44.41 43.70
N ALA A 862 51.19 44.17 43.14
CA ALA A 862 51.42 44.04 41.70
C ALA A 862 50.78 42.77 41.10
N THR A 863 50.83 41.66 41.83
CA THR A 863 50.17 40.40 41.46
C THR A 863 48.66 40.58 41.50
N GLU A 864 48.15 41.31 42.50
CA GLU A 864 46.73 41.64 42.62
C GLU A 864 46.21 42.52 41.45
N ARG A 865 46.99 43.50 40.99
CA ARG A 865 46.59 44.40 39.88
C ARG A 865 46.56 43.68 38.52
N ARG A 866 47.56 42.83 38.24
CA ARG A 866 47.60 41.98 37.03
C ARG A 866 46.52 40.92 37.04
N PHE A 867 46.24 40.34 38.21
CA PHE A 867 45.18 39.36 38.37
C PHE A 867 43.80 40.01 38.20
N LYS A 868 43.56 41.22 38.75
CA LYS A 868 42.30 41.97 38.52
C LYS A 868 42.06 42.33 37.05
N LEU A 869 43.09 42.72 36.29
CA LEU A 869 42.97 43.03 34.86
C LEU A 869 42.72 41.77 34.01
N ALA A 870 43.48 40.70 34.24
CA ALA A 870 43.28 39.42 33.54
C ALA A 870 41.90 38.80 33.83
N LEU A 871 41.35 39.09 35.01
CA LEU A 871 40.07 38.57 35.46
C LEU A 871 38.89 39.42 34.99
N GLY A 872 39.06 40.74 34.95
CA GLY A 872 38.12 41.63 34.28
C GLY A 872 38.01 41.28 32.79
N SER A 873 39.15 41.01 32.13
CA SER A 873 39.15 40.61 30.73
C SER A 873 38.60 39.21 30.50
N ILE A 874 38.90 38.21 31.34
CA ILE A 874 38.31 36.86 31.22
C ILE A 874 36.81 36.89 31.53
N GLY A 875 36.37 37.55 32.60
CA GLY A 875 34.95 37.67 32.94
C GLY A 875 34.17 38.41 31.85
N VAL A 876 34.71 39.50 31.31
CA VAL A 876 34.12 40.23 30.18
C VAL A 876 34.17 39.40 28.90
N ALA A 877 35.25 38.67 28.61
CA ALA A 877 35.34 37.79 27.44
C ALA A 877 34.43 36.56 27.55
N LEU A 878 34.16 36.06 28.76
CA LEU A 878 33.24 34.95 28.98
C LEU A 878 31.80 35.44 28.89
N VAL A 879 31.47 36.59 29.48
CA VAL A 879 30.16 37.22 29.31
C VAL A 879 29.94 37.61 27.85
N ALA A 880 30.93 38.22 27.19
CA ALA A 880 30.90 38.56 25.75
C ALA A 880 30.89 37.32 24.86
N GLY A 881 31.58 36.23 25.23
CA GLY A 881 31.60 34.98 24.46
C GLY A 881 30.29 34.21 24.59
N VAL A 882 29.72 34.16 25.79
CA VAL A 882 28.38 33.65 26.10
C VAL A 882 27.36 34.49 25.33
N THR A 883 27.30 35.81 25.56
CA THR A 883 26.37 36.69 24.82
C THR A 883 26.60 36.71 23.32
N SER A 884 27.83 36.59 22.80
CA SER A 884 28.12 36.50 21.36
C SER A 884 27.71 35.17 20.76
N LEU A 885 27.91 34.03 21.44
CA LEU A 885 27.38 32.73 21.02
C LEU A 885 25.85 32.74 21.01
N PHE A 886 25.23 33.46 21.95
CA PHE A 886 23.77 33.60 22.04
C PHE A 886 23.20 34.64 21.04
N LEU A 887 23.93 35.70 20.69
CA LEU A 887 23.56 36.64 19.62
C LEU A 887 23.71 36.02 18.23
N PHE A 888 24.75 35.19 18.02
CA PHE A 888 24.89 34.42 16.77
C PHE A 888 23.75 33.41 16.58
N ALA A 889 23.24 32.83 17.68
CA ALA A 889 22.08 31.93 17.65
C ALA A 889 20.74 32.67 17.44
N ALA A 890 20.66 33.96 17.80
CA ALA A 890 19.46 34.78 17.60
C ALA A 890 19.37 35.42 16.19
N ASN A 891 20.49 35.50 15.46
CA ASN A 891 20.60 36.19 14.16
C ASN A 891 20.42 35.27 12.94
N GLU A 892 20.05 34.00 13.10
CA GLU A 892 19.61 33.19 11.94
C GLU A 892 18.17 33.61 11.55
N ASP A 893 18.08 34.71 10.81
CA ASP A 893 16.86 35.08 10.09
C ASP A 893 16.48 33.97 9.10
N ILE A 894 15.22 33.54 9.23
CA ILE A 894 14.57 32.34 8.66
C ILE A 894 14.31 32.46 7.13
N THR A 895 15.03 33.32 6.40
CA THR A 895 14.73 33.63 4.99
C THR A 895 15.51 32.83 3.94
N GLN A 896 16.26 31.79 4.31
CA GLN A 896 16.83 30.89 3.30
C GLN A 896 15.88 29.74 2.97
N THR A 897 15.36 29.77 1.74
CA THR A 897 14.67 28.64 1.09
C THR A 897 15.47 27.35 1.32
N PRO A 898 14.85 26.23 1.74
CA PRO A 898 15.61 25.03 2.12
C PRO A 898 16.42 24.51 0.93
N LYS A 899 17.75 24.49 1.06
CA LYS A 899 18.57 23.58 0.25
C LYS A 899 18.34 22.18 0.80
N GLN A 900 17.76 21.31 -0.03
CA GLN A 900 17.62 19.87 0.22
C GLN A 900 18.96 19.30 0.71
N THR A 901 19.09 19.12 2.01
CA THR A 901 20.25 18.46 2.61
C THR A 901 19.89 16.98 2.65
N GLN A 902 20.65 16.16 1.92
CA GLN A 902 20.41 14.72 1.81
C GLN A 902 20.34 14.07 3.20
N ALA A 903 19.13 13.63 3.57
CA ALA A 903 18.88 12.89 4.79
C ALA A 903 19.51 11.49 4.73
N LYS A 904 19.96 10.98 5.88
CA LYS A 904 20.36 9.57 6.02
C LYS A 904 19.11 8.68 6.03
N PRO A 905 19.20 7.44 5.53
CA PRO A 905 18.04 6.58 5.33
C PRO A 905 17.35 6.25 6.66
N SER A 906 16.03 6.23 6.66
CA SER A 906 15.22 5.81 7.81
C SER A 906 15.50 4.34 8.16
N THR A 907 15.33 4.00 9.44
CA THR A 907 15.50 2.65 9.99
C THR A 907 14.37 1.69 9.60
N VAL A 908 13.22 2.22 9.14
CA VAL A 908 12.10 1.45 8.62
C VAL A 908 12.04 1.65 7.11
N GLN A 909 12.22 0.55 6.36
CA GLN A 909 12.20 0.52 4.90
C GLN A 909 11.31 -0.63 4.46
N THR A 910 10.65 -0.47 3.32
CA THR A 910 9.94 -1.56 2.67
C THR A 910 10.92 -2.60 2.15
N THR A 911 10.57 -3.88 2.27
CA THR A 911 11.35 -5.00 1.72
C THR A 911 10.50 -5.74 0.71
N GLY A 912 11.14 -6.24 -0.35
CA GLY A 912 10.44 -6.97 -1.42
C GLY A 912 11.25 -7.02 -2.72
N ALA A 913 10.84 -7.91 -3.62
CA ALA A 913 11.45 -8.11 -4.93
C ALA A 913 10.54 -7.59 -6.05
N LYS A 914 11.17 -7.06 -7.10
CA LYS A 914 10.49 -6.52 -8.28
C LYS A 914 9.79 -7.64 -9.05
N ILE A 915 8.50 -7.47 -9.34
CA ILE A 915 7.75 -8.42 -10.19
C ILE A 915 8.25 -8.30 -11.64
N ALA A 916 8.31 -9.42 -12.36
CA ALA A 916 8.62 -9.42 -13.78
C ALA A 916 7.46 -8.83 -14.60
N ASP A 917 7.76 -8.01 -15.60
CA ASP A 917 6.75 -7.46 -16.53
C ASP A 917 5.87 -8.59 -17.11
N LEU A 918 4.58 -8.28 -17.37
CA LEU A 918 3.68 -9.23 -18.04
C LEU A 918 4.29 -9.60 -19.40
N LYS A 919 4.76 -10.85 -19.51
CA LYS A 919 5.67 -11.29 -20.59
C LYS A 919 5.19 -10.85 -21.98
N GLN A 920 6.06 -10.09 -22.65
CA GLN A 920 6.03 -9.88 -24.09
C GLN A 920 6.27 -11.24 -24.77
N ASN A 921 5.35 -11.65 -25.63
CA ASN A 921 5.52 -12.86 -26.42
C ASN A 921 6.51 -12.59 -27.56
N GLU A 922 7.79 -12.40 -27.27
CA GLU A 922 8.88 -12.57 -28.23
C GLU A 922 10.15 -13.08 -27.53
N SER A 923 10.41 -14.37 -27.67
CA SER A 923 11.73 -14.79 -28.14
C SER A 923 11.58 -16.10 -28.90
N LYS A 924 11.71 -15.99 -30.24
CA LYS A 924 12.34 -17.05 -31.03
C LYS A 924 13.70 -17.33 -30.40
N LYS A 925 13.76 -18.37 -29.57
CA LYS A 925 14.98 -19.15 -29.37
C LYS A 925 14.66 -20.56 -29.80
N THR A 926 15.26 -20.93 -30.92
CA THR A 926 15.46 -22.30 -31.37
C THR A 926 16.09 -23.07 -30.21
N ALA A 927 15.26 -23.73 -29.42
CA ALA A 927 15.69 -24.72 -28.45
C ALA A 927 15.19 -26.04 -28.99
N ALA A 928 16.12 -26.94 -29.32
CA ALA A 928 15.81 -28.32 -29.66
C ALA A 928 14.92 -28.89 -28.55
N VAL A 929 13.64 -29.09 -28.87
CA VAL A 929 12.65 -29.61 -27.93
C VAL A 929 13.07 -31.04 -27.64
N SER A 930 13.42 -31.34 -26.40
CA SER A 930 13.68 -32.72 -26.00
C SER A 930 12.41 -33.54 -26.28
N GLN A 931 12.58 -34.73 -26.83
CA GLN A 931 11.50 -35.64 -27.28
C GLN A 931 10.41 -35.84 -26.21
N SER A 932 10.77 -35.75 -24.93
CA SER A 932 9.86 -35.77 -23.76
C SER A 932 8.85 -34.62 -23.69
N GLU A 933 9.20 -33.40 -24.11
CA GLU A 933 8.25 -32.26 -24.09
C GLU A 933 7.27 -32.33 -25.27
N THR A 934 7.73 -32.77 -26.44
CA THR A 934 6.88 -33.01 -27.61
C THR A 934 5.83 -34.08 -27.29
N ASP A 935 6.21 -35.18 -26.64
CA ASP A 935 5.29 -36.25 -26.23
C ASP A 935 4.22 -35.78 -25.24
N LYS A 936 4.59 -34.88 -24.31
CA LYS A 936 3.62 -34.28 -23.37
C LYS A 936 2.61 -33.39 -24.09
N LYS A 937 3.06 -32.60 -25.08
CA LYS A 937 2.17 -31.74 -25.88
C LYS A 937 1.24 -32.56 -26.77
N ILE A 938 1.74 -33.61 -27.41
CA ILE A 938 0.92 -34.55 -28.20
C ILE A 938 -0.12 -35.24 -27.31
N LYS A 939 0.26 -35.75 -26.12
CA LYS A 939 -0.70 -36.33 -25.17
C LYS A 939 -1.79 -35.34 -24.76
N LYS A 940 -1.45 -34.05 -24.58
CA LYS A 940 -2.43 -33.00 -24.27
C LYS A 940 -3.39 -32.74 -25.43
N LEU A 941 -2.90 -32.75 -26.68
CA LEU A 941 -3.73 -32.59 -27.87
C LEU A 941 -4.65 -33.80 -28.09
N MET A 942 -4.15 -35.03 -27.90
CA MET A 942 -4.94 -36.25 -28.02
C MET A 942 -6.10 -36.30 -27.02
N LYS A 943 -5.89 -35.81 -25.79
CA LYS A 943 -6.92 -35.74 -24.74
C LYS A 943 -8.12 -34.83 -25.08
N LYS A 944 -8.08 -34.03 -26.15
CA LYS A 944 -9.24 -33.22 -26.58
C LYS A 944 -10.36 -34.06 -27.21
N GLY A 945 -10.05 -35.23 -27.77
CA GLY A 945 -11.03 -36.13 -28.37
C GLY A 945 -11.50 -37.19 -27.39
N MET A 946 -12.79 -37.48 -27.40
CA MET A 946 -13.39 -38.59 -26.64
C MET A 946 -12.90 -39.96 -27.15
N VAL A 947 -12.55 -40.07 -28.44
CA VAL A 947 -11.94 -41.27 -29.03
C VAL A 947 -10.57 -40.91 -29.60
N GLN A 948 -9.53 -41.56 -29.09
CA GLN A 948 -8.13 -41.37 -29.51
C GLN A 948 -7.70 -42.53 -30.40
N THR A 949 -7.30 -42.25 -31.64
CA THR A 949 -6.91 -43.29 -32.60
C THR A 949 -5.75 -42.85 -33.51
N THR A 950 -5.32 -43.72 -34.41
CA THR A 950 -4.33 -43.49 -35.46
C THR A 950 -4.94 -43.84 -36.82
N PRO A 951 -4.45 -43.28 -37.95
CA PRO A 951 -4.92 -43.67 -39.28
C PRO A 951 -4.83 -45.19 -39.47
N GLY A 952 -5.95 -45.84 -39.74
CA GLY A 952 -6.01 -47.31 -39.90
C GLY A 952 -5.95 -48.14 -38.61
N GLY A 953 -6.12 -47.54 -37.41
CA GLY A 953 -6.21 -48.28 -36.15
C GLY A 953 -7.46 -49.19 -36.04
N GLU A 954 -7.48 -50.09 -35.05
CA GLU A 954 -8.62 -50.99 -34.80
C GLU A 954 -9.94 -50.21 -34.70
N GLN A 955 -10.91 -50.58 -35.54
CA GLN A 955 -12.22 -49.97 -35.56
C GLN A 955 -13.01 -50.39 -34.32
N ILE A 956 -13.42 -49.44 -33.50
CA ILE A 956 -14.21 -49.70 -32.29
C ILE A 956 -15.66 -50.03 -32.71
N SER A 957 -16.27 -51.05 -32.10
CA SER A 957 -17.69 -51.38 -32.30
C SER A 957 -18.56 -50.16 -32.00
N ASN A 958 -19.54 -49.85 -32.87
CA ASN A 958 -20.39 -48.64 -32.84
C ASN A 958 -19.71 -47.29 -33.12
N GLN A 959 -18.56 -47.28 -33.79
CA GLN A 959 -17.90 -46.03 -34.23
C GLN A 959 -18.33 -45.61 -35.64
N PHE A 960 -19.06 -44.49 -35.74
CA PHE A 960 -19.60 -43.94 -37.00
C PHE A 960 -18.55 -43.28 -37.90
N PHE A 961 -17.47 -42.76 -37.31
CA PHE A 961 -16.42 -42.01 -38.01
C PHE A 961 -15.03 -42.58 -37.70
N TYR A 962 -14.23 -42.80 -38.74
CA TYR A 962 -12.83 -43.21 -38.61
C TYR A 962 -11.99 -42.67 -39.76
N VAL A 963 -10.67 -42.62 -39.55
CA VAL A 963 -9.69 -42.20 -40.56
C VAL A 963 -8.97 -43.44 -41.09
N ALA A 964 -9.03 -43.65 -42.41
CA ALA A 964 -8.33 -44.74 -43.06
C ALA A 964 -6.81 -44.45 -43.14
N PRO A 965 -5.96 -45.43 -43.50
CA PRO A 965 -4.55 -45.17 -43.78
C PRO A 965 -4.37 -44.02 -44.78
N LEU A 966 -3.32 -43.21 -44.58
CA LEU A 966 -3.00 -42.09 -45.47
C LEU A 966 -2.77 -42.60 -46.90
N ILE A 967 -3.16 -41.79 -47.88
CA ILE A 967 -3.01 -42.11 -49.31
C ILE A 967 -2.18 -41.03 -50.02
N GLU A 968 -1.68 -41.36 -51.21
CA GLU A 968 -1.05 -40.36 -52.08
C GLU A 968 -2.07 -39.30 -52.54
N THR A 969 -1.58 -38.08 -52.77
CA THR A 969 -2.40 -36.96 -53.23
C THR A 969 -3.09 -37.29 -54.55
N PRO A 970 -4.43 -37.18 -54.64
CA PRO A 970 -5.15 -37.48 -55.87
C PRO A 970 -4.67 -36.62 -57.04
N LYS A 971 -4.24 -37.26 -58.13
CA LYS A 971 -3.74 -36.59 -59.36
C LYS A 971 -4.80 -35.69 -60.04
N GLU A 972 -6.06 -35.84 -59.65
CA GLU A 972 -7.23 -35.14 -60.20
C GLU A 972 -7.33 -33.66 -59.76
N LEU A 973 -6.61 -33.23 -58.72
CA LEU A 973 -6.77 -31.89 -58.12
C LEU A 973 -5.80 -30.81 -58.65
N ASP A 974 -4.84 -31.14 -59.54
CA ASP A 974 -3.85 -30.21 -60.14
C ASP A 974 -3.23 -29.18 -59.15
N LEU A 975 -2.86 -29.63 -57.95
CA LEU A 975 -2.38 -28.77 -56.86
C LEU A 975 -0.88 -28.44 -57.00
N LYS A 976 -0.50 -27.18 -56.79
CA LYS A 976 0.91 -26.72 -56.79
C LYS A 976 1.51 -26.75 -55.38
N GLU A 977 2.61 -27.47 -55.22
CA GLU A 977 3.39 -27.49 -53.98
C GLU A 977 4.08 -26.14 -53.72
N LYS A 978 3.98 -25.65 -52.47
CA LYS A 978 4.77 -24.50 -52.01
C LYS A 978 6.18 -24.98 -51.63
N PRO A 979 7.24 -24.18 -51.89
CA PRO A 979 8.60 -24.56 -51.50
C PRO A 979 8.70 -24.85 -49.98
N GLY A 980 9.14 -26.05 -49.62
CA GLY A 980 9.27 -26.49 -48.21
C GLY A 980 7.98 -27.03 -47.58
N TYR A 981 6.94 -27.34 -48.36
CA TYR A 981 5.69 -27.94 -47.90
C TYR A 981 5.37 -29.21 -48.70
N ARG A 982 4.84 -30.23 -48.02
CA ARG A 982 4.34 -31.48 -48.60
C ARG A 982 2.82 -31.57 -48.52
N PHE A 983 2.21 -32.29 -49.46
CA PHE A 983 0.80 -32.65 -49.36
C PHE A 983 0.58 -33.91 -48.51
N VAL A 984 -0.45 -33.90 -47.69
CA VAL A 984 -0.88 -35.04 -46.88
C VAL A 984 -2.35 -35.27 -47.14
N THR A 985 -2.71 -36.46 -47.63
CA THR A 985 -4.12 -36.81 -47.90
C THR A 985 -4.65 -37.78 -46.85
N VAL A 986 -5.71 -37.36 -46.17
CA VAL A 986 -6.34 -38.06 -45.05
C VAL A 986 -7.74 -38.52 -45.46
N PRO A 987 -7.98 -39.84 -45.66
CA PRO A 987 -9.31 -40.35 -45.97
C PRO A 987 -10.20 -40.38 -44.72
N ALA A 988 -11.16 -39.46 -44.67
CA ALA A 988 -12.20 -39.42 -43.66
C ALA A 988 -13.38 -40.31 -44.08
N ILE A 989 -13.70 -41.32 -43.27
CA ILE A 989 -14.78 -42.26 -43.55
C ILE A 989 -15.87 -42.12 -42.51
N MET A 990 -17.12 -42.02 -43.01
CA MET A 990 -18.32 -42.09 -42.18
C MET A 990 -19.22 -43.22 -42.67
N GLN A 991 -19.64 -44.09 -41.76
CA GLN A 991 -20.53 -45.20 -42.07
C GLN A 991 -21.45 -45.49 -40.88
N ASP A 992 -22.76 -45.40 -41.11
CA ASP A 992 -23.78 -45.91 -40.19
C ASP A 992 -24.05 -47.40 -40.46
N ASN A 993 -24.34 -48.19 -39.43
CA ASN A 993 -24.60 -49.63 -39.56
C ASN A 993 -25.92 -49.87 -40.31
N GLN A 994 -25.97 -50.93 -41.12
CA GLN A 994 -27.11 -51.22 -42.02
C GLN A 994 -28.47 -51.41 -41.33
N ASP A 995 -28.49 -51.66 -40.02
CA ASP A 995 -29.70 -51.84 -39.19
C ASP A 995 -30.13 -50.57 -38.42
N SER A 996 -29.58 -49.39 -38.77
CA SER A 996 -29.92 -48.11 -38.12
C SER A 996 -31.33 -47.62 -38.50
N PRO A 997 -32.16 -47.15 -37.54
CA PRO A 997 -33.48 -46.57 -37.81
C PRO A 997 -33.43 -45.26 -38.62
N LEU A 998 -32.23 -44.75 -38.92
CA LEU A 998 -31.95 -43.51 -39.65
C LEU A 998 -31.87 -43.67 -41.17
N LYS A 999 -32.43 -44.75 -41.75
CA LYS A 999 -32.38 -45.02 -43.19
C LYS A 999 -32.99 -43.85 -43.99
N GLY A 1000 -32.16 -43.08 -44.71
CA GLY A 1000 -32.56 -41.88 -45.45
C GLY A 1000 -32.49 -40.56 -44.67
N ALA A 1001 -32.09 -40.56 -43.40
CA ALA A 1001 -31.93 -39.35 -42.59
C ALA A 1001 -30.67 -38.57 -43.02
N MET A 1002 -30.78 -37.24 -42.97
CA MET A 1002 -29.68 -36.32 -43.25
C MET A 1002 -29.02 -35.88 -41.94
N SER A 1003 -27.69 -35.91 -41.90
CA SER A 1003 -26.90 -35.38 -40.79
C SER A 1003 -25.86 -34.38 -41.29
N ILE A 1004 -25.55 -33.38 -40.47
CA ILE A 1004 -24.50 -32.42 -40.77
C ILE A 1004 -23.14 -33.11 -40.55
N TYR A 1005 -22.37 -33.23 -41.63
CA TYR A 1005 -21.04 -33.84 -41.68
C TYR A 1005 -20.12 -32.96 -42.55
N ARG A 1006 -19.21 -32.22 -41.92
CA ARG A 1006 -18.30 -31.21 -42.50
C ARG A 1006 -16.83 -31.64 -42.37
N PRO A 1007 -16.39 -32.72 -43.04
CA PRO A 1007 -14.99 -33.17 -42.93
C PRO A 1007 -13.98 -32.12 -43.39
N SER A 1008 -14.37 -31.17 -44.24
CA SER A 1008 -13.54 -30.04 -44.69
C SER A 1008 -13.15 -29.04 -43.58
N THR A 1009 -13.75 -29.10 -42.39
CA THR A 1009 -13.41 -28.20 -41.27
C THR A 1009 -12.42 -28.81 -40.28
N TYR A 1010 -12.00 -30.07 -40.48
CA TYR A 1010 -11.13 -30.76 -39.52
C TYR A 1010 -9.69 -30.28 -39.65
N ALA A 1011 -9.21 -29.57 -38.62
CA ALA A 1011 -7.85 -29.06 -38.57
C ALA A 1011 -6.84 -30.12 -38.07
N MET A 1012 -5.64 -30.12 -38.66
CA MET A 1012 -4.46 -30.77 -38.10
C MET A 1012 -3.66 -29.79 -37.25
N THR A 1013 -3.40 -30.13 -35.99
CA THR A 1013 -2.63 -29.29 -35.07
C THR A 1013 -1.24 -29.87 -34.83
N ALA A 1014 -0.20 -29.05 -35.01
CA ALA A 1014 1.17 -29.39 -34.64
C ALA A 1014 1.44 -29.28 -33.13
N PRO A 1015 2.49 -29.92 -32.60
CA PRO A 1015 2.81 -29.87 -31.17
C PRO A 1015 3.11 -28.47 -30.63
N ASP A 1016 3.47 -27.52 -31.50
CA ASP A 1016 3.67 -26.11 -31.17
C ASP A 1016 2.36 -25.31 -31.07
N GLY A 1017 1.23 -25.92 -31.46
CA GLY A 1017 -0.10 -25.35 -31.43
C GLY A 1017 -0.56 -24.72 -32.75
N LYS A 1018 0.21 -24.82 -33.83
CA LYS A 1018 -0.16 -24.32 -35.15
C LYS A 1018 -1.17 -25.23 -35.83
N GLU A 1019 -2.23 -24.66 -36.41
CA GLU A 1019 -3.31 -25.40 -37.05
C GLU A 1019 -3.24 -25.32 -38.60
N TYR A 1020 -3.49 -26.44 -39.26
CA TYR A 1020 -3.50 -26.61 -40.71
C TYR A 1020 -4.87 -27.14 -41.14
N LEU A 1021 -5.60 -26.36 -41.95
CA LEU A 1021 -6.89 -26.76 -42.52
C LEU A 1021 -6.69 -27.48 -43.88
N PRO A 1022 -7.66 -28.29 -44.34
CA PRO A 1022 -7.62 -28.87 -45.68
C PRO A 1022 -7.58 -27.76 -46.74
N VAL A 1023 -6.69 -27.91 -47.72
CA VAL A 1023 -6.58 -27.02 -48.88
C VAL A 1023 -7.61 -27.40 -49.95
N ASP A 1024 -7.89 -28.70 -50.08
CA ASP A 1024 -8.92 -29.23 -50.98
C ASP A 1024 -9.42 -30.61 -50.52
N TYR A 1025 -10.42 -31.17 -51.18
CA TYR A 1025 -10.94 -32.51 -50.89
C TYR A 1025 -11.49 -33.24 -52.13
N VAL A 1026 -11.47 -34.57 -52.12
CA VAL A 1026 -12.15 -35.41 -53.13
C VAL A 1026 -13.27 -36.21 -52.48
N ASN A 1027 -14.50 -36.01 -52.95
CA ASN A 1027 -15.64 -36.84 -52.54
C ASN A 1027 -15.67 -38.13 -53.37
N ARG A 1028 -15.49 -39.29 -52.73
CA ARG A 1028 -15.53 -40.60 -53.42
C ARG A 1028 -16.91 -41.24 -53.45
N ASN A 1029 -17.91 -40.65 -52.79
CA ASN A 1029 -19.30 -41.13 -52.82
C ASN A 1029 -20.31 -39.98 -52.71
N GLU A 1030 -20.70 -39.42 -53.86
CA GLU A 1030 -21.68 -38.33 -53.95
C GLU A 1030 -23.10 -38.71 -53.50
N LYS A 1031 -23.41 -40.01 -53.39
CA LYS A 1031 -24.70 -40.46 -52.84
C LYS A 1031 -24.70 -40.38 -51.31
N ALA A 1032 -23.56 -40.61 -50.68
CA ALA A 1032 -23.40 -40.59 -49.22
C ALA A 1032 -23.15 -39.19 -48.66
N TRP A 1033 -22.47 -38.30 -49.41
CA TRP A 1033 -22.16 -36.94 -48.96
C TRP A 1033 -22.46 -35.90 -50.04
N LYS A 1034 -23.34 -34.94 -49.75
CA LYS A 1034 -23.83 -33.91 -50.68
C LYS A 1034 -23.68 -32.49 -50.10
N PHE A 1035 -23.69 -31.51 -51.01
CA PHE A 1035 -23.58 -30.07 -50.70
C PHE A 1035 -22.38 -29.70 -49.84
N SER A 1036 -21.36 -30.56 -49.77
CA SER A 1036 -20.13 -30.36 -48.99
C SER A 1036 -20.32 -30.29 -47.47
N TYR A 1037 -21.49 -30.65 -46.93
CA TYR A 1037 -21.72 -30.72 -45.49
C TYR A 1037 -22.82 -31.70 -45.03
N GLN A 1038 -23.50 -32.42 -45.94
CA GLN A 1038 -24.63 -33.28 -45.58
C GLN A 1038 -24.31 -34.76 -45.84
N TYR A 1039 -24.42 -35.60 -44.82
CA TYR A 1039 -24.32 -37.06 -44.92
C TYR A 1039 -25.70 -37.72 -44.98
N PHE A 1040 -25.83 -38.77 -45.79
CA PHE A 1040 -27.06 -39.56 -45.94
C PHE A 1040 -26.82 -41.04 -45.60
N ALA A 1041 -27.42 -41.51 -44.51
CA ALA A 1041 -27.39 -42.92 -44.11
C ALA A 1041 -28.30 -43.78 -45.02
N PRO A 1042 -27.98 -45.05 -45.30
CA PRO A 1042 -26.88 -45.86 -44.76
C PRO A 1042 -25.62 -45.88 -45.67
N GLU A 1043 -25.53 -44.98 -46.66
CA GLU A 1043 -24.45 -45.01 -47.65
C GLU A 1043 -23.09 -44.71 -47.01
N LYS A 1044 -22.04 -45.42 -47.40
CA LYS A 1044 -20.69 -45.21 -46.86
C LYS A 1044 -20.06 -43.97 -47.48
N SER A 1045 -19.81 -42.94 -46.67
CA SER A 1045 -19.09 -41.74 -47.11
C SER A 1045 -17.58 -41.93 -47.01
N ARG A 1046 -16.87 -41.50 -48.05
CA ARG A 1046 -15.41 -41.39 -48.07
C ARG A 1046 -15.04 -40.04 -48.69
N VAL A 1047 -14.40 -39.20 -47.90
CA VAL A 1047 -13.92 -37.89 -48.31
C VAL A 1047 -12.41 -37.86 -48.09
N ASP A 1048 -11.64 -37.75 -49.18
CA ASP A 1048 -10.19 -37.67 -49.13
C ASP A 1048 -9.79 -36.20 -48.92
N LEU A 1049 -9.38 -35.82 -47.70
CA LEU A 1049 -9.02 -34.43 -47.34
C LEU A 1049 -7.53 -34.17 -47.62
N VAL A 1050 -7.21 -33.13 -48.39
CA VAL A 1050 -5.83 -32.80 -48.78
C VAL A 1050 -5.34 -31.59 -48.00
N TYR A 1051 -4.25 -31.76 -47.28
CA TYR A 1051 -3.62 -30.71 -46.48
C TYR A 1051 -2.25 -30.35 -47.04
N GLN A 1052 -1.84 -29.09 -46.92
CA GLN A 1052 -0.50 -28.63 -47.26
C GLN A 1052 0.24 -28.26 -45.97
N VAL A 1053 1.21 -29.07 -45.57
CA VAL A 1053 1.95 -28.94 -44.31
C VAL A 1053 3.45 -28.80 -44.55
N PRO A 1054 4.20 -28.07 -43.72
CA PRO A 1054 5.65 -27.97 -43.85
C PRO A 1054 6.36 -29.34 -43.80
N GLU A 1055 7.47 -29.49 -44.53
CA GLU A 1055 8.26 -30.74 -44.55
C GLU A 1055 8.92 -31.07 -43.20
N ASP A 1056 9.12 -30.08 -42.32
CA ASP A 1056 9.74 -30.24 -41.01
C ASP A 1056 8.79 -30.79 -39.93
N GLU A 1057 7.48 -30.82 -40.19
CA GLU A 1057 6.48 -31.36 -39.26
C GLU A 1057 6.42 -32.89 -39.35
N LYS A 1058 6.71 -33.57 -38.24
CA LYS A 1058 6.76 -35.05 -38.19
C LYS A 1058 5.49 -35.71 -37.67
N VAL A 1059 4.83 -35.07 -36.71
CA VAL A 1059 3.62 -35.61 -36.06
C VAL A 1059 2.59 -34.51 -35.91
N LEU A 1060 1.37 -34.77 -36.39
CA LEU A 1060 0.22 -33.88 -36.29
C LEU A 1060 -0.93 -34.59 -35.56
N VAL A 1061 -1.83 -33.83 -34.95
CA VAL A 1061 -3.06 -34.36 -34.36
C VAL A 1061 -4.25 -33.77 -35.09
N LEU A 1062 -5.06 -34.61 -35.74
CA LEU A 1062 -6.33 -34.21 -36.34
C LEU A 1062 -7.44 -34.26 -35.31
N TYR A 1063 -8.23 -33.20 -35.20
CA TYR A 1063 -9.41 -33.15 -34.34
C TYR A 1063 -10.68 -33.11 -35.20
N ALA A 1064 -11.49 -34.16 -35.11
CA ALA A 1064 -12.76 -34.30 -35.81
C ALA A 1064 -13.93 -34.20 -34.82
N SER A 1065 -14.85 -33.26 -35.08
CA SER A 1065 -16.03 -33.01 -34.28
C SER A 1065 -17.16 -32.56 -35.20
N ASP A 1066 -18.30 -33.24 -35.15
CA ASP A 1066 -19.46 -32.94 -35.99
C ASP A 1066 -20.76 -33.46 -35.40
N ASP A 1067 -21.89 -32.94 -35.87
CA ASP A 1067 -23.23 -33.39 -35.41
C ASP A 1067 -23.56 -34.80 -35.93
N ALA A 1068 -22.90 -35.23 -37.00
CA ALA A 1068 -23.04 -36.54 -37.63
C ALA A 1068 -22.58 -37.72 -36.78
N PHE A 1069 -21.72 -37.51 -35.78
CA PHE A 1069 -21.26 -38.59 -34.90
C PHE A 1069 -21.11 -38.08 -33.45
N PRO A 1070 -21.59 -38.85 -32.45
CA PRO A 1070 -21.79 -38.33 -31.10
C PRO A 1070 -20.52 -38.18 -30.25
N ARG A 1071 -19.35 -38.67 -30.73
CA ARG A 1071 -18.08 -38.68 -29.98
C ARG A 1071 -17.01 -37.94 -30.78
N THR A 1072 -16.37 -36.93 -30.19
CA THR A 1072 -15.24 -36.24 -30.83
C THR A 1072 -14.05 -37.18 -30.98
N VAL A 1073 -13.37 -37.14 -32.13
CA VAL A 1073 -12.28 -38.08 -32.46
C VAL A 1073 -10.99 -37.31 -32.66
N THR A 1074 -9.93 -37.70 -31.93
CA THR A 1074 -8.56 -37.23 -32.16
C THR A 1074 -7.73 -38.32 -32.83
N VAL A 1075 -7.07 -37.97 -33.92
CA VAL A 1075 -6.26 -38.91 -34.71
C VAL A 1075 -4.80 -38.43 -34.71
N LYS A 1076 -3.89 -39.23 -34.14
CA LYS A 1076 -2.46 -38.95 -34.20
C LYS A 1076 -1.94 -39.39 -35.57
N ILE A 1077 -1.49 -38.43 -36.38
CA ILE A 1077 -0.95 -38.64 -37.72
C ILE A 1077 0.57 -38.53 -37.65
N ASP A 1078 1.27 -39.64 -37.86
CA ASP A 1078 2.72 -39.69 -37.99
C ASP A 1078 3.06 -39.66 -39.48
N LEU A 1079 3.80 -38.64 -39.91
CA LEU A 1079 4.11 -38.38 -41.31
C LEU A 1079 5.43 -39.03 -41.77
N ASP A 1080 6.21 -39.58 -40.82
CA ASP A 1080 7.48 -40.26 -41.08
C ASP A 1080 7.37 -41.79 -40.88
N ALA A 1081 6.25 -42.29 -40.33
CA ALA A 1081 6.00 -43.71 -40.13
C ALA A 1081 5.46 -44.37 -41.42
N ALA A 1082 6.19 -45.35 -41.95
CA ALA A 1082 5.66 -46.28 -42.94
C ALA A 1082 4.45 -47.06 -42.37
N PRO A 1083 3.48 -47.50 -43.19
CA PRO A 1083 2.28 -48.14 -42.69
C PRO A 1083 2.59 -49.47 -41.97
N GLY A 1084 2.48 -49.46 -40.65
CA GLY A 1084 2.46 -50.63 -39.76
C GLY A 1084 3.66 -50.77 -38.81
N ALA A 1085 3.47 -50.45 -37.52
CA ALA A 1085 4.11 -51.11 -36.35
C ALA A 1085 3.70 -50.45 -35.01
N ASP A 1086 3.39 -51.29 -34.02
CA ASP A 1086 2.96 -50.99 -32.64
C ASP A 1086 3.98 -50.23 -31.76
N SER A 1087 3.49 -49.47 -30.75
CA SER A 1087 4.22 -49.30 -29.47
C SER A 1087 3.36 -48.73 -28.31
N LYS A 1088 3.30 -49.47 -27.19
CA LYS A 1088 2.79 -49.05 -25.86
C LYS A 1088 3.90 -48.40 -25.01
N PRO A 1089 3.58 -47.48 -24.06
CA PRO A 1089 4.43 -47.35 -22.86
C PRO A 1089 3.68 -47.21 -21.50
N LYS A 1090 4.30 -47.84 -20.48
CA LYS A 1090 3.96 -47.97 -19.05
C LYS A 1090 4.00 -46.66 -18.24
N GLN A 1091 3.21 -46.58 -17.16
CA GLN A 1091 3.28 -45.55 -16.10
C GLN A 1091 3.67 -46.19 -14.74
N THR A 1092 4.40 -45.44 -13.91
CA THR A 1092 4.75 -45.78 -12.52
C THR A 1092 4.02 -44.85 -11.54
N LEU A 1093 3.40 -45.44 -10.52
CA LEU A 1093 2.60 -44.84 -9.44
C LEU A 1093 3.44 -44.48 -8.19
N LYS A 1094 3.00 -43.46 -7.44
CA LYS A 1094 3.22 -43.32 -5.98
C LYS A 1094 1.95 -42.76 -5.30
N THR A 1095 1.47 -43.57 -4.34
CA THR A 1095 0.47 -43.47 -3.24
C THR A 1095 0.78 -42.36 -2.20
N ALA A 1096 -0.09 -41.89 -1.26
CA ALA A 1096 -1.44 -42.26 -0.78
C ALA A 1096 -2.03 -41.18 0.20
N LYS A 1097 -3.39 -41.19 0.30
CA LYS A 1097 -4.31 -41.08 1.47
C LYS A 1097 -4.39 -39.83 2.38
N GLN A 1098 -5.60 -39.21 2.41
CA GLN A 1098 -6.62 -39.26 3.49
C GLN A 1098 -7.31 -37.88 3.68
N ASP A 1099 -8.63 -37.75 3.49
CA ASP A 1099 -9.51 -37.06 4.45
C ASP A 1099 -11.02 -37.09 4.11
N SER A 1100 -11.82 -37.45 5.12
CA SER A 1100 -13.26 -37.71 5.08
C SER A 1100 -14.16 -36.46 5.11
N GLY A 1101 -13.60 -35.24 5.05
CA GLY A 1101 -14.37 -33.99 5.06
C GLY A 1101 -14.96 -33.61 3.69
N ALA A 1102 -14.21 -33.85 2.62
CA ALA A 1102 -14.57 -33.43 1.26
C ALA A 1102 -15.82 -34.14 0.71
N ILE A 1103 -16.02 -35.42 1.05
CA ILE A 1103 -17.21 -36.18 0.63
C ILE A 1103 -18.50 -35.56 1.18
N GLN A 1104 -18.47 -35.04 2.41
CA GLN A 1104 -19.62 -34.40 3.03
C GLN A 1104 -19.98 -33.08 2.29
N GLU A 1105 -18.96 -32.34 1.85
CA GLU A 1105 -19.12 -31.11 1.10
C GLU A 1105 -19.70 -31.37 -0.29
N ILE A 1106 -19.24 -32.42 -1.00
CA ILE A 1106 -19.79 -32.85 -2.29
C ILE A 1106 -21.24 -33.33 -2.14
N MET A 1107 -21.55 -34.11 -1.10
CA MET A 1107 -22.93 -34.54 -0.80
C MET A 1107 -23.85 -33.36 -0.50
N ASN A 1108 -23.33 -32.27 0.08
CA ASN A 1108 -24.10 -31.06 0.37
C ASN A 1108 -24.54 -30.28 -0.88
N GLN A 1109 -23.92 -30.51 -2.03
CA GLN A 1109 -24.25 -29.83 -3.30
C GLN A 1109 -25.58 -30.31 -3.91
N ALA A 1110 -26.09 -31.47 -3.50
CA ALA A 1110 -27.38 -31.99 -3.99
C ALA A 1110 -28.53 -31.77 -3.00
N MET A 1111 -29.72 -31.54 -3.55
CA MET A 1111 -30.95 -31.38 -2.77
C MET A 1111 -31.45 -32.70 -2.15
N VAL A 1112 -31.15 -33.83 -2.78
CA VAL A 1112 -31.47 -35.17 -2.29
C VAL A 1112 -30.18 -35.94 -2.11
N ARG A 1113 -29.98 -36.49 -0.91
CA ARG A 1113 -28.78 -37.26 -0.54
C ARG A 1113 -29.22 -38.68 -0.25
N THR A 1114 -28.59 -39.64 -0.91
CA THR A 1114 -28.99 -41.05 -0.81
C THR A 1114 -27.79 -41.97 -1.04
N PHE A 1115 -28.02 -43.27 -1.06
CA PHE A 1115 -27.06 -44.33 -1.32
C PHE A 1115 -27.69 -45.43 -2.20
N PRO A 1116 -26.89 -46.23 -2.92
CA PRO A 1116 -27.40 -47.30 -3.78
C PRO A 1116 -28.31 -48.27 -3.01
N GLY A 1117 -29.55 -48.45 -3.49
CA GLY A 1117 -30.52 -49.37 -2.88
C GLY A 1117 -31.31 -48.82 -1.68
N ASP A 1118 -31.27 -47.51 -1.42
CA ASP A 1118 -32.02 -46.85 -0.35
C ASP A 1118 -33.52 -47.22 -0.34
N PRO A 1119 -34.03 -47.84 0.75
CA PRO A 1119 -35.42 -48.28 0.83
C PRO A 1119 -36.44 -47.14 0.88
N GLU A 1120 -36.04 -45.94 1.33
CA GLU A 1120 -36.94 -44.77 1.43
C GLU A 1120 -37.29 -44.18 0.05
N LEU A 1121 -36.44 -44.39 -0.95
CA LEU A 1121 -36.61 -43.86 -2.31
C LEU A 1121 -37.24 -44.86 -3.30
N LYS A 1122 -37.83 -45.98 -2.85
CA LYS A 1122 -38.49 -46.95 -3.77
C LYS A 1122 -39.59 -46.34 -4.65
N LYS A 1123 -40.25 -45.26 -4.19
CA LYS A 1123 -41.30 -44.53 -4.92
C LYS A 1123 -40.80 -43.20 -5.53
N ALA A 1124 -39.52 -42.87 -5.40
CA ALA A 1124 -38.97 -41.65 -5.98
C ALA A 1124 -38.91 -41.73 -7.52
N ILE A 1125 -39.01 -40.58 -8.18
CA ILE A 1125 -38.97 -40.48 -9.65
C ILE A 1125 -37.62 -40.96 -10.17
N PHE A 1126 -36.52 -40.65 -9.47
CA PHE A 1126 -35.17 -41.09 -9.78
C PHE A 1126 -34.55 -41.76 -8.55
N ARG A 1127 -33.85 -42.88 -8.75
CA ARG A 1127 -33.10 -43.59 -7.70
C ARG A 1127 -31.96 -44.44 -8.28
N ALA A 1128 -30.93 -44.70 -7.47
CA ALA A 1128 -29.96 -45.76 -7.77
C ALA A 1128 -30.42 -47.12 -7.21
N GLY A 1129 -30.33 -48.16 -8.03
CA GLY A 1129 -30.45 -49.55 -7.59
C GLY A 1129 -29.25 -50.00 -6.75
N ALA A 1130 -29.29 -51.24 -6.24
CA ALA A 1130 -28.13 -51.82 -5.56
C ALA A 1130 -26.96 -51.97 -6.55
N LEU A 1131 -25.74 -51.72 -6.08
CA LEU A 1131 -24.54 -51.87 -6.91
C LEU A 1131 -24.40 -53.31 -7.41
N LEU A 1132 -23.98 -53.46 -8.67
CA LEU A 1132 -23.68 -54.77 -9.23
C LEU A 1132 -22.22 -55.14 -8.95
N PRO A 1133 -21.94 -56.35 -8.43
CA PRO A 1133 -20.59 -56.77 -8.03
C PRO A 1133 -19.66 -57.07 -9.21
N GLU A 1134 -20.23 -57.34 -10.39
CA GLU A 1134 -19.49 -57.56 -11.63
C GLU A 1134 -20.12 -56.72 -12.75
N PRO A 1135 -19.31 -56.17 -13.68
CA PRO A 1135 -19.84 -55.43 -14.82
C PRO A 1135 -20.68 -56.33 -15.74
N PRO A 1136 -21.68 -55.78 -16.44
CA PRO A 1136 -22.53 -56.54 -17.36
C PRO A 1136 -21.68 -57.29 -18.42
N LYS A 1137 -21.90 -58.60 -18.55
CA LYS A 1137 -21.15 -59.47 -19.48
C LYS A 1137 -21.23 -59.03 -20.94
N GLU A 1138 -22.25 -58.25 -21.28
CA GLU A 1138 -22.52 -57.69 -22.60
C GLU A 1138 -21.45 -56.69 -23.07
N LEU A 1139 -20.76 -56.01 -22.14
CA LEU A 1139 -19.84 -54.92 -22.46
C LEU A 1139 -18.41 -55.35 -22.82
N LYS A 1140 -18.08 -56.65 -22.73
CA LYS A 1140 -16.74 -57.24 -23.06
C LYS A 1140 -15.54 -56.37 -22.60
N LEU A 1141 -15.58 -55.92 -21.34
CA LEU A 1141 -14.59 -54.99 -20.80
C LEU A 1141 -13.22 -55.68 -20.54
N PRO A 1142 -12.08 -54.99 -20.78
CA PRO A 1142 -10.75 -55.54 -20.57
C PRO A 1142 -10.40 -55.75 -19.09
N ALA A 1143 -9.53 -56.71 -18.78
CA ALA A 1143 -9.06 -56.93 -17.40
C ALA A 1143 -8.15 -55.78 -16.93
N LEU A 1144 -8.46 -55.20 -15.76
CA LEU A 1144 -7.75 -54.05 -15.18
C LEU A 1144 -6.81 -54.49 -14.04
N GLN A 1145 -5.57 -53.97 -14.03
CA GLN A 1145 -4.57 -54.26 -13.00
C GLN A 1145 -4.77 -53.41 -11.73
N ASP A 1146 -4.67 -52.08 -11.84
CA ASP A 1146 -4.70 -51.14 -10.70
C ASP A 1146 -6.07 -50.46 -10.49
N GLU A 1147 -7.01 -50.71 -11.39
CA GLU A 1147 -8.35 -50.13 -11.42
C GLU A 1147 -9.43 -51.24 -11.33
N GLN A 1148 -10.65 -50.86 -10.98
CA GLN A 1148 -11.81 -51.74 -10.88
C GLN A 1148 -13.01 -51.10 -11.58
N TYR A 1149 -13.94 -51.93 -12.06
CA TYR A 1149 -15.20 -51.46 -12.62
C TYR A 1149 -16.26 -51.37 -11.52
N VAL A 1150 -16.93 -50.22 -11.44
CA VAL A 1150 -18.07 -49.99 -10.54
C VAL A 1150 -19.29 -49.78 -11.41
N THR A 1151 -20.28 -50.67 -11.26
CA THR A 1151 -21.53 -50.59 -12.02
C THR A 1151 -22.66 -50.07 -11.15
N VAL A 1152 -23.24 -48.95 -11.56
CA VAL A 1152 -24.31 -48.25 -10.83
C VAL A 1152 -25.60 -48.27 -11.66
N PRO A 1153 -26.61 -49.08 -11.27
CA PRO A 1153 -27.92 -49.05 -11.89
C PRO A 1153 -28.65 -47.76 -11.54
N VAL A 1154 -29.00 -46.93 -12.52
CA VAL A 1154 -29.87 -45.76 -12.33
C VAL A 1154 -31.26 -46.04 -12.90
N ILE A 1155 -32.29 -45.76 -12.11
CA ILE A 1155 -33.68 -46.05 -12.44
C ILE A 1155 -34.49 -44.76 -12.40
N LEU A 1156 -35.12 -44.45 -13.53
CA LEU A 1156 -36.05 -43.34 -13.67
C LEU A 1156 -37.46 -43.89 -13.93
N ARG A 1157 -38.44 -43.48 -13.12
CA ARG A 1157 -39.86 -43.80 -13.32
C ARG A 1157 -40.73 -42.63 -12.88
N ASN A 1158 -41.35 -41.97 -13.84
CA ASN A 1158 -42.31 -40.89 -13.58
C ASN A 1158 -43.73 -41.47 -13.42
N TYR A 1159 -44.29 -41.40 -12.20
CA TYR A 1159 -45.61 -41.96 -11.87
C TYR A 1159 -46.78 -41.02 -12.16
N THR A 1160 -46.52 -39.76 -12.52
CA THR A 1160 -47.54 -38.70 -12.58
C THR A 1160 -47.87 -38.22 -14.00
N ALA A 1161 -47.18 -38.70 -15.04
CA ALA A 1161 -47.41 -38.26 -16.41
C ALA A 1161 -48.35 -39.22 -17.19
N PRO A 1162 -49.37 -38.71 -17.90
CA PRO A 1162 -50.32 -39.51 -18.69
C PRO A 1162 -49.64 -40.20 -19.88
N GLU A 1163 -50.15 -41.37 -20.29
CA GLU A 1163 -49.66 -42.09 -21.49
C GLU A 1163 -49.94 -41.27 -22.75
N GLY A 1164 -48.87 -40.88 -23.48
CA GLY A 1164 -49.00 -40.46 -24.89
C GLY A 1164 -48.45 -39.08 -25.28
N GLU A 1165 -47.94 -38.24 -24.38
CA GLU A 1165 -47.45 -36.90 -24.75
C GLU A 1165 -45.94 -36.70 -24.46
N GLY A 1166 -45.13 -36.72 -25.53
CA GLY A 1166 -43.75 -36.22 -25.54
C GLY A 1166 -42.69 -37.10 -24.85
N TYR A 1167 -41.41 -36.82 -25.14
CA TYR A 1167 -40.26 -37.40 -24.43
C TYR A 1167 -39.65 -36.36 -23.49
N GLY A 1168 -39.20 -36.79 -22.31
CA GLY A 1168 -38.36 -35.98 -21.44
C GLY A 1168 -36.89 -36.13 -21.81
N THR A 1169 -36.09 -35.07 -21.66
CA THR A 1169 -34.63 -35.18 -21.76
C THR A 1169 -34.11 -35.89 -20.51
N TYR A 1170 -33.45 -37.04 -20.69
CA TYR A 1170 -32.82 -37.85 -19.64
C TYR A 1170 -31.50 -38.39 -20.15
N ARG A 1171 -30.36 -37.94 -19.60
CA ARG A 1171 -28.99 -38.25 -20.05
C ARG A 1171 -28.16 -38.91 -18.95
N PRO A 1172 -28.50 -40.14 -18.51
CA PRO A 1172 -27.78 -40.83 -17.44
C PRO A 1172 -26.30 -41.10 -17.78
N ASN A 1173 -25.96 -41.23 -19.06
CA ASN A 1173 -24.59 -41.38 -19.55
C ASN A 1173 -23.68 -40.15 -19.36
N ARG A 1174 -24.22 -39.03 -18.86
CA ARG A 1174 -23.44 -37.84 -18.50
C ARG A 1174 -23.21 -37.70 -16.99
N TYR A 1175 -23.71 -38.65 -16.20
CA TYR A 1175 -23.49 -38.62 -14.76
C TYR A 1175 -22.05 -39.01 -14.45
N THR A 1176 -21.48 -38.28 -13.52
CA THR A 1176 -20.09 -38.46 -13.12
C THR A 1176 -20.00 -38.85 -11.66
N LEU A 1177 -18.92 -39.56 -11.36
CA LEU A 1177 -18.63 -40.11 -10.07
C LEU A 1177 -17.39 -39.38 -9.54
N THR A 1178 -17.45 -38.86 -8.31
CA THR A 1178 -16.37 -38.02 -7.76
C THR A 1178 -15.79 -38.69 -6.51
N ASP A 1179 -14.46 -38.74 -6.39
CA ASP A 1179 -13.79 -39.23 -5.17
C ASP A 1179 -13.64 -38.14 -4.09
N ALA A 1180 -13.00 -38.49 -2.98
CA ALA A 1180 -12.72 -37.57 -1.87
C ALA A 1180 -11.76 -36.43 -2.23
N ASP A 1181 -10.91 -36.62 -3.24
CA ASP A 1181 -9.93 -35.62 -3.68
C ASP A 1181 -10.54 -34.66 -4.73
N GLY A 1182 -11.82 -34.83 -5.07
CA GLY A 1182 -12.53 -34.03 -6.06
C GLY A 1182 -12.25 -34.46 -7.51
N THR A 1183 -11.61 -35.62 -7.72
CA THR A 1183 -11.38 -36.18 -9.05
C THR A 1183 -12.68 -36.73 -9.60
N VAL A 1184 -13.02 -36.33 -10.82
CA VAL A 1184 -14.27 -36.68 -11.51
C VAL A 1184 -14.00 -37.81 -12.51
N TYR A 1185 -14.75 -38.90 -12.36
CA TYR A 1185 -14.73 -40.09 -13.21
C TYR A 1185 -16.00 -40.13 -14.06
N GLU A 1186 -15.84 -40.21 -15.37
CA GLU A 1186 -16.94 -40.35 -16.33
C GLU A 1186 -17.31 -41.83 -16.54
N SER A 1187 -18.53 -42.11 -16.97
CA SER A 1187 -18.95 -43.48 -17.30
C SER A 1187 -18.22 -43.95 -18.55
N VAL A 1188 -17.53 -45.08 -18.46
CA VAL A 1188 -16.80 -45.70 -19.58
C VAL A 1188 -17.76 -46.34 -20.57
N ASP A 1189 -18.83 -46.96 -20.06
CA ASP A 1189 -19.90 -47.51 -20.88
C ASP A 1189 -21.21 -47.64 -20.10
N TYR A 1190 -22.30 -48.01 -20.78
CA TYR A 1190 -23.59 -48.27 -20.14
C TYR A 1190 -24.37 -49.38 -20.82
N VAL A 1191 -25.23 -50.06 -20.06
CA VAL A 1191 -26.24 -51.00 -20.61
C VAL A 1191 -27.64 -50.43 -20.39
N ASN A 1192 -28.38 -50.29 -21.48
CA ASN A 1192 -29.79 -49.91 -21.44
C ASN A 1192 -30.67 -51.16 -21.45
N HIS A 1193 -31.35 -51.43 -20.33
CA HIS A 1193 -32.25 -52.58 -20.20
C HIS A 1193 -33.65 -52.33 -20.79
N ASN A 1194 -33.95 -51.09 -21.18
CA ASN A 1194 -35.27 -50.68 -21.68
C ASN A 1194 -35.14 -49.79 -22.94
N PRO A 1195 -34.67 -50.33 -24.08
CA PRO A 1195 -34.42 -49.56 -25.31
C PRO A 1195 -35.68 -48.91 -25.90
N ASP A 1196 -36.87 -49.45 -25.61
CA ASP A 1196 -38.14 -48.84 -26.03
C ASP A 1196 -38.52 -47.59 -25.22
N VAL A 1197 -37.95 -47.45 -24.02
CA VAL A 1197 -38.29 -46.42 -23.02
C VAL A 1197 -37.23 -45.31 -22.99
N TRP A 1198 -35.96 -45.64 -23.23
CA TRP A 1198 -34.88 -44.66 -23.36
C TRP A 1198 -34.18 -44.81 -24.71
N LYS A 1199 -34.34 -43.81 -25.58
CA LYS A 1199 -33.87 -43.81 -26.99
C LYS A 1199 -32.88 -42.68 -27.26
N SER A 1200 -32.07 -42.87 -28.31
CA SER A 1200 -31.12 -41.85 -28.82
C SER A 1200 -30.10 -41.35 -27.81
N GLY A 1201 -29.93 -42.03 -26.66
CA GLY A 1201 -29.02 -41.63 -25.59
C GLY A 1201 -29.46 -40.41 -24.77
N TYR A 1202 -30.68 -39.88 -24.97
CA TYR A 1202 -31.19 -38.74 -24.19
C TYR A 1202 -32.72 -38.64 -24.07
N GLN A 1203 -33.51 -39.48 -24.76
CA GLN A 1203 -34.97 -39.35 -24.82
C GLN A 1203 -35.63 -40.39 -23.93
N TYR A 1204 -36.36 -39.97 -22.90
CA TYR A 1204 -37.13 -40.85 -22.00
C TYR A 1204 -38.64 -40.75 -22.23
N PHE A 1205 -39.31 -41.89 -22.38
CA PHE A 1205 -40.74 -42.00 -22.65
C PHE A 1205 -41.49 -42.53 -21.41
N SER A 1206 -42.25 -41.64 -20.75
CA SER A 1206 -43.12 -41.97 -19.63
C SER A 1206 -44.31 -42.84 -20.09
N PRO A 1207 -44.95 -43.69 -19.23
CA PRO A 1207 -44.74 -43.92 -17.79
C PRO A 1207 -43.90 -45.16 -17.44
N ARG A 1208 -43.29 -45.82 -18.43
CA ARG A 1208 -42.50 -47.03 -18.21
C ARG A 1208 -41.16 -46.68 -17.55
N ALA A 1209 -40.68 -47.55 -16.67
CA ALA A 1209 -39.40 -47.34 -15.98
C ALA A 1209 -38.24 -47.52 -16.95
N SER A 1210 -37.28 -46.59 -16.93
CA SER A 1210 -35.98 -46.75 -17.59
C SER A 1210 -34.96 -47.22 -16.55
N ARG A 1211 -34.27 -48.32 -16.85
CA ARG A 1211 -33.10 -48.78 -16.12
C ARG A 1211 -31.87 -48.73 -17.02
N VAL A 1212 -30.88 -47.95 -16.61
CA VAL A 1212 -29.57 -47.84 -17.27
C VAL A 1212 -28.49 -48.20 -16.26
N ASP A 1213 -27.68 -49.20 -16.58
CA ASP A 1213 -26.56 -49.62 -15.75
C ASP A 1213 -25.30 -48.89 -16.24
N LEU A 1214 -24.82 -47.91 -15.47
CA LEU A 1214 -23.64 -47.10 -15.78
C LEU A 1214 -22.38 -47.78 -15.26
N VAL A 1215 -21.34 -47.92 -16.09
CA VAL A 1215 -20.07 -48.55 -15.71
C VAL A 1215 -18.97 -47.50 -15.64
N PHE A 1216 -18.35 -47.39 -14.47
CA PHE A 1216 -17.23 -46.48 -14.21
C PHE A 1216 -15.95 -47.30 -14.01
N GLN A 1217 -14.83 -46.78 -14.50
CA GLN A 1217 -13.50 -47.33 -14.24
C GLN A 1217 -12.81 -46.44 -13.22
N VAL A 1218 -12.55 -46.99 -12.03
CA VAL A 1218 -12.05 -46.22 -10.89
C VAL A 1218 -10.86 -46.92 -10.23
N PRO A 1219 -9.95 -46.20 -9.55
CA PRO A 1219 -8.81 -46.80 -8.86
C PRO A 1219 -9.24 -47.80 -7.78
N LYS A 1220 -8.49 -48.90 -7.59
CA LYS A 1220 -8.74 -49.84 -6.45
C LYS A 1220 -8.43 -49.24 -5.08
N GLN A 1221 -7.75 -48.09 -5.02
CA GLN A 1221 -7.23 -47.50 -3.78
C GLN A 1221 -8.29 -46.69 -3.01
N ASP A 1222 -9.32 -46.20 -3.71
CA ASP A 1222 -10.39 -45.40 -3.12
C ASP A 1222 -11.65 -46.24 -2.93
N ASN A 1223 -12.27 -46.07 -1.76
CA ASN A 1223 -13.40 -46.92 -1.33
C ASN A 1223 -14.74 -46.18 -1.33
N THR A 1224 -14.73 -44.85 -1.48
CA THR A 1224 -15.94 -44.03 -1.36
C THR A 1224 -15.98 -42.99 -2.47
N TYR A 1225 -17.11 -42.93 -3.15
CA TYR A 1225 -17.37 -42.01 -4.24
C TYR A 1225 -18.76 -41.38 -4.12
N VAL A 1226 -18.99 -40.27 -4.81
CA VAL A 1226 -20.30 -39.62 -4.91
C VAL A 1226 -20.70 -39.53 -6.37
N LEU A 1227 -21.79 -40.18 -6.76
CA LEU A 1227 -22.41 -39.95 -8.07
C LEU A 1227 -23.34 -38.75 -7.98
N PHE A 1228 -23.07 -37.72 -8.77
CA PHE A 1228 -23.92 -36.54 -8.86
C PHE A 1228 -24.84 -36.62 -10.08
N ALA A 1229 -26.14 -36.72 -9.86
CA ALA A 1229 -27.15 -36.82 -10.91
C ALA A 1229 -28.01 -35.55 -10.94
N LYS A 1230 -28.02 -34.86 -12.08
CA LYS A 1230 -28.87 -33.70 -12.35
C LYS A 1230 -29.36 -33.80 -13.79
N ASP A 1231 -30.66 -33.72 -13.98
CA ASP A 1231 -31.28 -33.86 -15.29
C ASP A 1231 -32.60 -33.11 -15.38
N GLU A 1232 -33.05 -32.79 -16.60
CA GLU A 1232 -34.37 -32.18 -16.82
C GLU A 1232 -35.51 -33.15 -16.47
N ALA A 1233 -35.25 -34.45 -16.54
CA ALA A 1233 -36.22 -35.50 -16.23
C ALA A 1233 -36.66 -35.56 -14.75
N PHE A 1234 -35.94 -34.93 -13.81
CA PHE A 1234 -36.31 -34.88 -12.40
C PHE A 1234 -35.86 -33.57 -11.73
N ALA A 1235 -36.76 -32.91 -11.00
CA ALA A 1235 -36.58 -31.52 -10.56
C ALA A 1235 -35.50 -31.27 -9.50
N LYS A 1236 -35.08 -32.29 -8.74
CA LYS A 1236 -34.12 -32.16 -7.63
C LYS A 1236 -32.81 -32.86 -7.97
N SER A 1237 -31.67 -32.19 -7.81
CA SER A 1237 -30.35 -32.83 -7.92
C SER A 1237 -30.19 -33.91 -6.85
N VAL A 1238 -29.59 -35.03 -7.22
CA VAL A 1238 -29.41 -36.21 -6.35
C VAL A 1238 -27.93 -36.54 -6.23
N ALA A 1239 -27.39 -36.55 -5.02
CA ALA A 1239 -26.05 -37.07 -4.71
C ALA A 1239 -26.19 -38.45 -4.09
N ILE A 1240 -25.50 -39.42 -4.67
CA ILE A 1240 -25.56 -40.82 -4.28
C ILE A 1240 -24.19 -41.24 -3.76
N LYS A 1241 -24.08 -41.49 -2.46
CA LYS A 1241 -22.84 -41.97 -1.85
C LYS A 1241 -22.65 -43.46 -2.14
N ILE A 1242 -21.59 -43.79 -2.87
CA ILE A 1242 -21.23 -45.14 -3.31
C ILE A 1242 -20.04 -45.61 -2.48
N GLU A 1243 -20.24 -46.67 -1.69
CA GLU A 1243 -19.16 -47.35 -0.96
C GLU A 1243 -18.87 -48.70 -1.62
N VAL A 1244 -17.66 -48.84 -2.17
CA VAL A 1244 -17.23 -50.07 -2.85
C VAL A 1244 -16.50 -50.94 -1.84
N LYS A 1245 -17.08 -52.09 -1.48
CA LYS A 1245 -16.41 -53.06 -0.61
C LYS A 1245 -15.29 -53.74 -1.38
N ALA A 1246 -14.06 -53.67 -0.87
CA ALA A 1246 -12.93 -54.42 -1.42
C ALA A 1246 -13.31 -55.90 -1.57
N SER A 1247 -13.32 -56.38 -2.81
CA SER A 1247 -13.57 -57.79 -3.11
C SER A 1247 -12.53 -58.65 -2.38
N LYS A 1248 -12.97 -59.51 -1.46
CA LYS A 1248 -12.11 -60.55 -0.90
C LYS A 1248 -11.73 -61.48 -2.04
N ASP A 1249 -10.42 -61.62 -2.27
CA ASP A 1249 -9.85 -62.70 -3.07
C ASP A 1249 -10.53 -64.03 -2.73
N LYS A 1250 -11.31 -64.55 -3.69
CA LYS A 1250 -11.61 -65.98 -3.78
C LYS A 1250 -10.58 -66.57 -4.73
N THR A 1251 -9.42 -66.92 -4.18
CA THR A 1251 -8.52 -67.91 -4.78
C THR A 1251 -9.04 -69.33 -4.44
N SER A 1252 -8.77 -70.30 -5.33
CA SER A 1252 -9.06 -71.76 -5.28
C SER A 1252 -10.40 -72.26 -5.89
N ASN A 1253 -10.43 -72.57 -7.18
CA ASN A 1253 -10.37 -73.93 -7.75
C ASN A 1253 -10.50 -73.89 -9.28
#